data_AF-A0A5J5DHM3-F1
#
_entry.id   AF-A0A5J5DHM3-F1
#
_cell.length_a   1.000
_cell.length_b   1.000
_cell.length_c   1.000
_cell.angle_alpha   90.00
_cell.angle_beta   90.00
_cell.angle_gamma   90.00
#
_symmetry.space_group_name_H-M   'P 1'
#
loop_
_entity.id
_entity.type
_entity.pdbx_description
1 polymer ?
#
loop_
_entity_poly.entity_id
_entity_poly.type
_entity_poly.pdbx_seq_one_letter_code
_entity_poly.pdbx_strand_id
1 'polypeptide(L)'
;MNEESKHKGPIFFSKIWSASANFMWKSMRRRRGDGRAEMHWAEPQIVQLSLGVSLGGGSGGRGFLSTVRSARGLTGTGSMSAGGLNMQSSGKSFIFSRLEAVVVVVVELELELSVSVFELSVRPSSSSCRPGSFCGGAKHLGRVSPQIQARLQPCLGREYALAFAERGASVVVNDLGADTKGGGKSSAAADNVVEEIRAKGGKAVANYDSVEDGEKLIQSALDAFGRIDVLVNNAGILRDRSFARTSDLDWDLIQRVHLRGSFLVTRAAWNHMKNQKFGRIIMTASAAGIYGNFGQANYSAAKLGMLGLANTLAIEGRKYNIHCNTIAPVAGSRLTETVMPPDLVASLKPEYVAPMVLWLCHEQCQDSGALFEVGAGWIVRWERSQGCIVRQKNQPMTPEAVRDQWDKICDFTDATKPTSIQAHLNLLSLATQSEDKMVLEIKCTRRRKEVKSVVDVLSRVESEEEVTANPTAAAASASGINPTEAVGQKLPPSTFTFTHTQCILYALGVGMSTKDPDHLRFLYEGHEDFSCLPTFGVITSQAAMMDGGLSSIPGLNIDFTQVLHGEQYLELYKPLPTSGTLTSECIIADVLDKGSGAVILLDVNTYSGDELICYNQFSVFVVGAGGFGGKRTSEKAKAPLPPPKRAPDAVVIDSTTRDQAALYRLSGDWNPLHIDPSFAAMGGFKAPILHGLCSFGFAARHVLKQYADNDPSRFKAIKVRFAKPVMPGQSLQTEMWKEGNRIHLQCKVRETDAVVLTGAYVDLHGTSEASPGILTQGGDLQSELIFAEIGRRIKDMGSEMVKKVNAVFSWEITKAGKNPAAQWSAYNGKADVTFTVSDEDFMEVVQGKLNPQKAFFSGKLKVRGNIMLSQKLEVILKDYAKL
;
A
#
# COMPACT_ATOMS: atom_id res chain seq x y z
N MET A 1 10.37 -25.70 -77.73
CA MET A 1 11.26 -24.71 -77.09
C MET A 1 11.05 -24.82 -75.59
N ASN A 2 11.38 -25.98 -75.00
CA ASN A 2 12.71 -26.48 -74.61
C ASN A 2 12.97 -26.02 -73.15
N GLU A 3 12.83 -26.91 -72.16
CA GLU A 3 13.83 -27.90 -71.69
C GLU A 3 14.90 -27.25 -70.78
N GLU A 4 15.31 -27.81 -69.64
CA GLU A 4 14.79 -28.95 -68.85
C GLU A 4 15.41 -28.95 -67.43
N SER A 5 14.66 -29.38 -66.39
CA SER A 5 15.19 -29.94 -65.13
C SER A 5 15.95 -28.99 -64.14
N LYS A 6 16.11 -29.23 -62.82
CA LYS A 6 15.73 -30.34 -61.90
C LYS A 6 15.74 -29.85 -60.43
N HIS A 7 14.84 -30.41 -59.61
CA HIS A 7 14.82 -30.53 -58.13
C HIS A 7 15.59 -29.56 -57.19
N LYS A 8 14.88 -28.96 -56.22
CA LYS A 8 14.80 -29.45 -54.80
C LYS A 8 13.81 -28.61 -53.96
N GLY A 9 13.11 -29.27 -53.03
CA GLY A 9 12.15 -28.64 -52.09
C GLY A 9 12.79 -28.07 -50.82
N PRO A 10 12.00 -27.46 -49.92
CA PRO A 10 12.49 -26.62 -48.83
C PRO A 10 12.97 -27.42 -47.62
N ILE A 11 14.18 -27.12 -47.13
CA ILE A 11 14.69 -27.58 -45.82
C ILE A 11 15.25 -26.37 -45.07
N PHE A 12 14.41 -25.60 -44.37
CA PHE A 12 14.90 -24.66 -43.34
C PHE A 12 13.94 -24.34 -42.18
N PHE A 13 12.78 -24.98 -42.07
CA PHE A 13 11.83 -24.73 -40.95
C PHE A 13 11.63 -25.89 -39.96
N SER A 14 12.28 -27.04 -40.15
CA SER A 14 12.15 -28.21 -39.25
C SER A 14 13.28 -28.40 -38.24
N LYS A 15 14.32 -27.53 -38.22
CA LYS A 15 15.52 -27.72 -37.37
C LYS A 15 15.54 -26.96 -36.03
N ILE A 16 14.63 -26.02 -35.79
CA ILE A 16 14.60 -25.27 -34.51
C ILE A 16 13.67 -25.90 -33.46
N TRP A 17 12.64 -26.66 -33.87
CA TRP A 17 11.66 -27.22 -32.94
C TRP A 17 12.06 -28.57 -32.29
N SER A 18 13.14 -29.21 -32.75
CA SER A 18 13.61 -30.50 -32.20
C SER A 18 14.71 -30.38 -31.13
N ALA A 19 15.25 -29.18 -30.90
CA ALA A 19 16.27 -28.93 -29.89
C ALA A 19 15.67 -28.69 -28.48
N SER A 20 14.58 -27.93 -28.39
CA SER A 20 13.99 -27.50 -27.10
C SER A 20 13.30 -28.63 -26.32
N ALA A 21 12.75 -29.64 -27.00
CA ALA A 21 12.09 -30.78 -26.35
C ALA A 21 13.08 -31.74 -25.65
N ASN A 22 14.32 -31.86 -26.16
CA ASN A 22 15.32 -32.77 -25.61
C ASN A 22 16.07 -32.22 -24.37
N PHE A 23 16.05 -30.90 -24.15
CA PHE A 23 16.68 -30.29 -22.96
C PHE A 23 15.80 -30.44 -21.71
N MET A 24 14.48 -30.28 -21.85
CA MET A 24 13.52 -30.44 -20.75
C MET A 24 13.48 -31.87 -20.18
N TRP A 25 13.61 -32.90 -21.04
CA TRP A 25 13.52 -34.30 -20.60
C TRP A 25 14.76 -34.81 -19.84
N LYS A 26 15.90 -34.11 -19.88
CA LYS A 26 17.13 -34.52 -19.16
C LYS A 26 17.25 -33.97 -17.74
N SER A 27 16.56 -32.89 -17.37
CA SER A 27 16.67 -32.30 -16.02
C SER A 27 15.79 -32.95 -14.95
N MET A 28 14.77 -33.75 -15.31
CA MET A 28 13.89 -34.43 -14.33
C MET A 28 14.39 -35.82 -13.87
N ARG A 29 15.60 -36.24 -14.25
CA ARG A 29 16.21 -37.52 -13.82
C ARG A 29 17.55 -37.34 -13.09
N ARG A 30 17.52 -36.74 -11.88
CA ARG A 30 18.51 -37.00 -10.81
C ARG A 30 17.96 -36.57 -9.44
N ARG A 31 18.08 -37.46 -8.45
CA ARG A 31 17.64 -37.35 -7.04
C ARG A 31 16.13 -37.55 -6.77
N ARG A 32 15.70 -38.82 -6.85
CA ARG A 32 14.87 -39.43 -5.79
C ARG A 32 15.79 -40.19 -4.83
N GLY A 33 15.30 -40.40 -3.61
CA GLY A 33 16.03 -40.92 -2.45
C GLY A 33 15.82 -39.96 -1.28
N ASP A 34 15.02 -40.26 -0.26
CA ASP A 34 14.33 -41.52 0.06
C ASP A 34 13.03 -41.23 0.86
N GLY A 35 12.15 -42.23 1.06
CA GLY A 35 10.95 -42.12 1.91
C GLY A 35 9.60 -42.22 1.19
N ARG A 36 8.66 -42.95 1.81
CA ARG A 36 7.37 -43.36 1.22
C ARG A 36 6.19 -42.53 1.74
N ALA A 37 5.25 -42.21 0.86
CA ALA A 37 3.82 -42.08 1.17
C ALA A 37 3.02 -42.33 -0.13
N GLU A 38 2.03 -43.21 -0.09
CA GLU A 38 1.14 -43.47 -1.23
C GLU A 38 -0.08 -42.53 -1.16
N MET A 39 -0.44 -41.94 -2.30
CA MET A 39 -1.79 -41.40 -2.54
C MET A 39 -2.18 -41.64 -4.00
N HIS A 40 -3.32 -42.30 -4.20
CA HIS A 40 -3.88 -42.57 -5.51
C HIS A 40 -4.39 -41.29 -6.18
N TRP A 41 -4.08 -41.13 -7.47
CA TRP A 41 -4.78 -40.21 -8.37
C TRP A 41 -5.10 -40.93 -9.68
N ALA A 42 -6.31 -40.69 -10.20
CA ALA A 42 -6.84 -41.36 -11.39
C ALA A 42 -6.27 -40.79 -12.70
N GLU A 43 -6.16 -41.63 -13.73
CA GLU A 43 -5.63 -41.26 -15.05
C GLU A 43 -6.63 -40.41 -15.86
N PRO A 44 -6.17 -39.37 -16.59
CA PRO A 44 -6.95 -38.74 -17.64
C PRO A 44 -6.77 -39.47 -18.98
N GLN A 45 -7.88 -39.96 -19.56
CA GLN A 45 -7.86 -40.60 -20.87
C GLN A 45 -7.55 -39.60 -22.00
N ILE A 46 -6.58 -39.93 -22.85
CA ILE A 46 -6.26 -39.20 -24.08
C ILE A 46 -7.16 -39.71 -25.21
N VAL A 47 -7.98 -38.82 -25.79
CA VAL A 47 -8.72 -39.12 -27.02
C VAL A 47 -7.98 -38.49 -28.21
N GLN A 48 -7.51 -39.34 -29.13
CA GLN A 48 -6.90 -38.90 -30.38
C GLN A 48 -7.98 -38.39 -31.36
N LEU A 49 -7.72 -37.25 -32.00
CA LEU A 49 -8.47 -36.82 -33.19
C LEU A 49 -7.65 -37.13 -34.44
N SER A 50 -8.05 -38.17 -35.17
CA SER A 50 -7.50 -38.55 -36.46
C SER A 50 -8.15 -37.76 -37.60
N LEU A 51 -7.34 -37.02 -38.36
CA LEU A 51 -7.76 -36.38 -39.62
C LEU A 51 -7.88 -37.42 -40.74
N GLY A 52 -9.07 -37.56 -41.30
CA GLY A 52 -9.35 -38.37 -42.49
C GLY A 52 -10.12 -37.55 -43.53
N VAL A 53 -9.62 -37.52 -44.77
CA VAL A 53 -10.20 -36.79 -45.91
C VAL A 53 -10.80 -37.80 -46.90
N SER A 54 -12.03 -37.60 -47.38
CA SER A 54 -12.45 -38.11 -48.69
C SER A 54 -13.71 -37.44 -49.28
N LEU A 55 -13.48 -36.69 -50.36
CA LEU A 55 -14.17 -36.63 -51.67
C LEU A 55 -15.71 -36.84 -51.84
N GLY A 56 -16.27 -35.96 -52.69
CA GLY A 56 -17.59 -35.99 -53.36
C GLY A 56 -18.18 -34.57 -53.40
N GLY A 57 -18.37 -33.84 -54.50
CA GLY A 57 -18.84 -34.20 -55.85
C GLY A 57 -20.39 -34.21 -55.86
N GLY A 58 -21.14 -33.34 -56.56
CA GLY A 58 -20.83 -32.16 -57.39
C GLY A 58 -22.11 -31.62 -58.08
N SER A 59 -21.99 -30.53 -58.86
CA SER A 59 -23.00 -29.94 -59.79
C SER A 59 -24.14 -29.04 -59.27
N GLY A 60 -24.43 -27.97 -60.06
CA GLY A 60 -25.67 -27.15 -60.05
C GLY A 60 -25.81 -26.06 -58.97
N GLY A 61 -25.97 -24.76 -59.25
CA GLY A 61 -25.93 -24.01 -60.51
C GLY A 61 -27.08 -22.98 -60.64
N ARG A 62 -26.76 -21.67 -60.53
CA ARG A 62 -27.69 -20.49 -60.65
C ARG A 62 -28.71 -20.39 -59.48
N GLY A 63 -29.19 -19.22 -59.05
CA GLY A 63 -28.88 -17.82 -59.38
C GLY A 63 -30.01 -16.87 -58.93
N PHE A 64 -29.70 -15.56 -58.82
CA PHE A 64 -30.62 -14.40 -58.76
C PHE A 64 -31.38 -14.00 -57.45
N LEU A 65 -31.09 -12.76 -57.05
CA LEU A 65 -31.95 -11.66 -56.57
C LEU A 65 -33.06 -11.87 -55.50
N SER A 66 -32.75 -11.39 -54.28
CA SER A 66 -33.30 -10.18 -53.64
C SER A 66 -34.79 -9.74 -53.81
N THR A 67 -35.39 -9.36 -52.67
CA THR A 67 -36.23 -8.12 -52.47
C THR A 67 -37.77 -8.22 -52.38
N VAL A 68 -38.26 -8.23 -51.13
CA VAL A 68 -39.35 -7.38 -50.55
C VAL A 68 -40.85 -7.79 -50.59
N ARG A 69 -41.54 -7.33 -49.51
CA ARG A 69 -42.98 -7.27 -49.16
C ARG A 69 -43.62 -8.57 -48.60
N SER A 70 -44.59 -8.55 -47.67
CA SER A 70 -45.07 -7.68 -46.57
C SER A 70 -46.58 -7.90 -46.36
N ALA A 71 -47.03 -7.84 -45.10
CA ALA A 71 -48.39 -7.47 -44.62
C ALA A 71 -49.53 -8.51 -44.44
N ARG A 72 -49.84 -8.73 -43.14
CA ARG A 72 -51.15 -8.53 -42.44
C ARG A 72 -52.36 -9.48 -42.63
N GLY A 73 -53.09 -9.66 -41.50
CA GLY A 73 -54.49 -10.14 -41.37
C GLY A 73 -54.64 -11.21 -40.27
N LEU A 74 -55.17 -10.97 -39.05
CA LEU A 74 -56.56 -10.64 -38.63
C LEU A 74 -57.55 -11.82 -38.91
N THR A 75 -58.50 -12.27 -38.05
CA THR A 75 -59.01 -11.81 -36.73
C THR A 75 -59.99 -12.83 -36.08
N GLY A 76 -60.13 -12.82 -34.74
CA GLY A 76 -61.36 -13.16 -33.97
C GLY A 76 -61.84 -14.63 -33.93
N THR A 77 -62.81 -15.05 -33.08
CA THR A 77 -63.46 -14.51 -31.86
C THR A 77 -64.42 -15.58 -31.28
N GLY A 78 -64.67 -15.67 -29.95
CA GLY A 78 -65.99 -16.11 -29.42
C GLY A 78 -66.12 -17.29 -28.42
N SER A 79 -66.40 -16.95 -27.14
CA SER A 79 -67.44 -17.50 -26.22
C SER A 79 -67.56 -18.98 -25.76
N MET A 80 -67.41 -19.16 -24.43
CA MET A 80 -68.33 -19.79 -23.44
C MET A 80 -68.75 -21.30 -23.45
N SER A 81 -68.07 -22.08 -22.60
CA SER A 81 -68.56 -22.86 -21.44
C SER A 81 -69.94 -23.58 -21.36
N ALA A 82 -69.90 -24.91 -21.17
CA ALA A 82 -70.61 -25.75 -20.16
C ALA A 82 -70.16 -27.23 -20.33
N GLY A 83 -70.14 -28.18 -19.37
CA GLY A 83 -70.33 -28.14 -17.91
C GLY A 83 -70.48 -29.57 -17.32
N GLY A 84 -69.68 -29.93 -16.28
CA GLY A 84 -69.82 -31.15 -15.45
C GLY A 84 -69.15 -32.45 -15.96
N LEU A 85 -68.84 -33.47 -15.12
CA LEU A 85 -68.78 -33.56 -13.64
C LEU A 85 -68.12 -34.91 -13.21
N ASN A 86 -67.12 -34.90 -12.30
CA ASN A 86 -66.63 -36.02 -11.42
C ASN A 86 -66.21 -37.40 -12.05
N MET A 87 -65.28 -38.21 -11.51
CA MET A 87 -64.58 -38.21 -10.21
C MET A 87 -63.24 -38.99 -10.23
N GLN A 88 -62.43 -38.80 -9.16
CA GLN A 88 -61.30 -39.63 -8.68
C GLN A 88 -59.91 -39.49 -9.32
N SER A 89 -58.91 -39.88 -8.53
CA SER A 89 -57.63 -39.18 -8.38
C SER A 89 -56.41 -40.08 -8.53
N SER A 90 -55.38 -39.58 -9.22
CA SER A 90 -53.97 -39.95 -8.95
C SER A 90 -53.10 -38.70 -9.09
N GLY A 91 -52.20 -38.49 -8.13
CA GLY A 91 -51.49 -37.21 -8.00
C GLY A 91 -50.36 -37.02 -9.01
N LYS A 92 -50.35 -35.87 -9.68
CA LYS A 92 -49.13 -35.26 -10.21
C LYS A 92 -49.06 -33.81 -9.73
N SER A 93 -48.05 -33.51 -8.92
CA SER A 93 -47.86 -32.19 -8.33
C SER A 93 -47.48 -31.17 -9.40
N PHE A 94 -48.20 -30.06 -9.47
CA PHE A 94 -47.85 -28.93 -10.33
C PHE A 94 -46.59 -28.25 -9.82
N ILE A 95 -45.56 -28.18 -10.65
CA ILE A 95 -44.35 -27.41 -10.39
C ILE A 95 -44.68 -25.92 -10.62
N PHE A 96 -44.84 -25.16 -9.54
CA PHE A 96 -44.98 -23.70 -9.59
C PHE A 96 -43.61 -23.03 -9.68
N SER A 97 -43.40 -22.19 -10.70
CA SER A 97 -42.16 -21.44 -10.96
C SER A 97 -42.16 -20.05 -10.30
N ARG A 98 -41.17 -19.75 -9.46
CA ARG A 98 -40.87 -18.42 -8.84
C ARG A 98 -39.37 -18.28 -8.48
N LEU A 99 -38.74 -17.11 -8.27
CA LEU A 99 -38.81 -15.73 -8.85
C LEU A 99 -37.58 -14.93 -8.33
N GLU A 100 -36.96 -14.03 -9.12
CA GLU A 100 -35.71 -13.33 -8.72
C GLU A 100 -35.46 -11.96 -9.42
N ALA A 101 -35.85 -10.82 -8.83
CA ALA A 101 -35.38 -9.49 -9.25
C ALA A 101 -35.54 -8.40 -8.16
N VAL A 102 -34.77 -8.47 -7.06
CA VAL A 102 -34.90 -7.50 -5.95
C VAL A 102 -34.08 -6.22 -6.17
N VAL A 103 -34.71 -5.04 -6.10
CA VAL A 103 -34.06 -3.76 -5.75
C VAL A 103 -34.22 -3.54 -4.25
N VAL A 104 -33.11 -3.21 -3.57
CA VAL A 104 -33.11 -2.92 -2.14
C VAL A 104 -32.96 -1.41 -1.95
N VAL A 105 -33.97 -0.79 -1.36
CA VAL A 105 -33.88 0.58 -0.83
C VAL A 105 -33.78 0.47 0.69
N VAL A 106 -32.80 1.16 1.26
CA VAL A 106 -32.58 1.15 2.71
C VAL A 106 -32.72 2.56 3.27
N VAL A 107 -33.36 2.62 4.42
CA VAL A 107 -33.69 3.82 5.18
C VAL A 107 -33.17 3.63 6.60
N GLU A 108 -32.31 4.56 7.03
CA GLU A 108 -31.61 4.55 8.33
C GLU A 108 -30.60 3.39 8.50
N LEU A 109 -29.37 3.71 8.90
CA LEU A 109 -28.25 2.75 8.89
C LEU A 109 -27.18 3.08 9.96
N GLU A 110 -27.48 2.83 11.23
CA GLU A 110 -26.48 2.84 12.31
C GLU A 110 -25.78 1.47 12.37
N LEU A 111 -24.60 1.36 11.76
CA LEU A 111 -23.81 0.12 11.74
C LEU A 111 -22.76 0.09 12.86
N GLU A 112 -23.05 -0.63 13.95
CA GLU A 112 -22.01 -1.04 14.90
C GLU A 112 -21.10 -2.13 14.28
N LEU A 113 -19.93 -1.71 13.79
CA LEU A 113 -18.85 -2.62 13.37
C LEU A 113 -18.14 -3.23 14.59
N SER A 114 -18.75 -4.26 15.17
CA SER A 114 -18.15 -5.06 16.25
C SER A 114 -17.02 -5.95 15.71
N VAL A 115 -15.77 -5.54 15.94
CA VAL A 115 -14.57 -6.32 15.60
C VAL A 115 -14.44 -7.54 16.51
N SER A 116 -15.11 -8.63 16.12
CA SER A 116 -14.98 -9.93 16.76
C SER A 116 -13.75 -10.64 16.23
N VAL A 117 -12.66 -10.65 16.99
CA VAL A 117 -11.46 -11.44 16.67
C VAL A 117 -11.81 -12.92 16.77
N PHE A 118 -11.93 -13.60 15.62
CA PHE A 118 -12.09 -15.05 15.57
C PHE A 118 -10.78 -15.75 15.93
N GLU A 119 -10.56 -15.96 17.22
CA GLU A 119 -9.45 -16.77 17.73
C GLU A 119 -9.70 -18.25 17.39
N LEU A 120 -9.02 -18.76 16.37
CA LEU A 120 -9.14 -20.14 15.89
C LEU A 120 -8.35 -21.09 16.82
N SER A 121 -8.84 -21.27 18.05
CA SER A 121 -8.22 -22.13 19.06
C SER A 121 -8.43 -23.61 18.74
N VAL A 122 -7.50 -24.20 18.00
CA VAL A 122 -7.46 -25.64 17.78
C VAL A 122 -6.92 -26.34 19.03
N ARG A 123 -7.81 -26.95 19.83
CA ARG A 123 -7.45 -27.93 20.86
C ARG A 123 -7.93 -29.32 20.46
N PRO A 124 -7.10 -30.37 20.59
CA PRO A 124 -7.48 -31.74 20.25
C PRO A 124 -8.41 -32.33 21.32
N SER A 125 -9.56 -32.87 20.91
CA SER A 125 -10.45 -33.62 21.80
C SER A 125 -10.14 -35.11 21.76
N SER A 126 -9.97 -35.70 22.94
CA SER A 126 -9.88 -37.15 23.13
C SER A 126 -10.91 -37.59 24.18
N SER A 127 -11.25 -38.89 24.16
CA SER A 127 -12.09 -39.64 25.11
C SER A 127 -13.63 -39.56 25.00
N SER A 128 -14.18 -40.66 24.45
CA SER A 128 -15.27 -41.52 24.98
C SER A 128 -16.66 -40.98 25.37
N CYS A 129 -17.69 -41.67 24.83
CA CYS A 129 -19.12 -41.52 25.14
C CYS A 129 -19.57 -42.22 26.44
N ARG A 130 -20.67 -41.76 27.08
CA ARG A 130 -22.00 -42.46 27.15
C ARG A 130 -23.07 -41.65 27.96
N PRO A 131 -24.38 -41.98 27.90
CA PRO A 131 -25.48 -41.00 28.12
C PRO A 131 -26.43 -41.28 29.32
N GLY A 132 -27.28 -40.31 29.70
CA GLY A 132 -28.50 -40.54 30.51
C GLY A 132 -29.24 -39.30 31.06
N SER A 133 -30.61 -39.34 31.04
CA SER A 133 -31.62 -38.49 31.76
C SER A 133 -31.67 -36.96 31.49
N PHE A 134 -32.76 -36.37 30.94
CA PHE A 134 -34.07 -35.96 31.56
C PHE A 134 -33.93 -34.85 32.63
N CYS A 135 -34.67 -33.72 32.67
CA CYS A 135 -35.85 -33.14 31.98
C CYS A 135 -35.52 -31.67 31.56
N GLY A 136 -36.13 -30.96 30.60
CA GLY A 136 -37.55 -30.68 30.32
C GLY A 136 -37.92 -29.26 30.85
N GLY A 137 -38.46 -28.31 30.07
CA GLY A 137 -38.68 -28.25 28.63
C GLY A 137 -39.40 -26.95 28.20
N ALA A 138 -39.41 -26.65 26.90
CA ALA A 138 -40.31 -25.67 26.27
C ALA A 138 -40.65 -26.15 24.85
N LYS A 139 -41.94 -26.29 24.53
CA LYS A 139 -42.42 -26.80 23.23
C LYS A 139 -42.87 -25.65 22.33
N HIS A 140 -42.65 -25.84 21.03
CA HIS A 140 -43.36 -25.23 19.90
C HIS A 140 -43.13 -23.72 19.63
N LEU A 141 -42.04 -23.44 18.92
CA LEU A 141 -42.11 -22.63 17.71
C LEU A 141 -42.04 -23.57 16.50
N GLY A 142 -42.83 -23.27 15.45
CA GLY A 142 -43.13 -24.22 14.38
C GLY A 142 -41.90 -24.60 13.54
N ARG A 143 -41.67 -25.90 13.34
CA ARG A 143 -40.78 -26.39 12.28
C ARG A 143 -41.38 -26.04 10.92
N VAL A 144 -40.84 -25.01 10.27
CA VAL A 144 -41.00 -24.80 8.82
C VAL A 144 -40.53 -26.07 8.11
N SER A 145 -41.31 -26.58 7.15
CA SER A 145 -41.00 -27.88 6.53
C SER A 145 -39.72 -27.80 5.67
N PRO A 146 -38.92 -28.89 5.57
CA PRO A 146 -37.76 -28.92 4.67
C PRO A 146 -38.10 -28.62 3.20
N GLN A 147 -39.36 -28.84 2.80
CA GLN A 147 -39.87 -28.55 1.46
C GLN A 147 -40.14 -27.06 1.20
N ILE A 148 -40.20 -26.21 2.23
CA ILE A 148 -40.22 -24.74 2.10
C ILE A 148 -38.79 -24.21 1.99
N GLN A 149 -37.87 -24.77 2.79
CA GLN A 149 -36.46 -24.36 2.78
C GLN A 149 -35.75 -24.70 1.46
N ALA A 150 -36.19 -25.73 0.74
CA ALA A 150 -35.74 -26.06 -0.62
C ALA A 150 -36.41 -25.23 -1.75
N ARG A 151 -37.28 -24.25 -1.44
CA ARG A 151 -38.02 -23.43 -2.42
C ARG A 151 -37.58 -21.97 -2.49
N LEU A 152 -36.63 -21.56 -1.67
CA LEU A 152 -36.02 -20.23 -1.68
C LEU A 152 -34.53 -20.40 -2.02
N GLN A 153 -34.20 -20.46 -3.31
CA GLN A 153 -32.80 -20.41 -3.73
C GLN A 153 -32.20 -19.03 -3.39
N PRO A 154 -30.91 -18.96 -3.01
CA PRO A 154 -30.29 -17.70 -2.63
C PRO A 154 -30.05 -16.85 -3.88
N CYS A 155 -30.53 -15.61 -3.85
CA CYS A 155 -30.29 -14.61 -4.89
C CYS A 155 -29.75 -13.32 -4.26
N LEU A 156 -28.88 -12.61 -5.01
CA LEU A 156 -28.11 -11.46 -4.51
C LEU A 156 -28.97 -10.41 -3.81
N GLY A 157 -30.06 -9.96 -4.44
CA GLY A 157 -30.90 -8.90 -3.89
C GLY A 157 -31.70 -9.31 -2.64
N ARG A 158 -32.10 -10.59 -2.51
CA ARG A 158 -32.67 -11.11 -1.25
C ARG A 158 -31.63 -11.06 -0.14
N GLU A 159 -30.41 -11.48 -0.43
CA GLU A 159 -29.35 -11.54 0.57
C GLU A 159 -28.91 -10.16 1.03
N TYR A 160 -28.83 -9.18 0.11
CA TYR A 160 -28.64 -7.78 0.49
C TYR A 160 -29.75 -7.29 1.43
N ALA A 161 -31.02 -7.55 1.11
CA ALA A 161 -32.16 -7.12 1.93
C ALA A 161 -32.12 -7.72 3.35
N LEU A 162 -31.77 -9.01 3.47
CA LEU A 162 -31.60 -9.68 4.76
C LEU A 162 -30.40 -9.13 5.55
N ALA A 163 -29.24 -8.98 4.89
CA ALA A 163 -28.02 -8.50 5.54
C ALA A 163 -28.14 -7.05 6.05
N PHE A 164 -28.84 -6.18 5.31
CA PHE A 164 -29.17 -4.83 5.76
C PHE A 164 -30.16 -4.84 6.94
N ALA A 165 -31.25 -5.62 6.86
CA ALA A 165 -32.26 -5.66 7.92
C ALA A 165 -31.77 -6.32 9.22
N GLU A 166 -30.89 -7.33 9.14
CA GLU A 166 -30.20 -7.93 10.29
C GLU A 166 -29.39 -6.87 11.07
N ARG A 167 -28.94 -5.82 10.38
CA ARG A 167 -28.17 -4.70 10.92
C ARG A 167 -29.04 -3.47 11.25
N GLY A 168 -30.30 -3.70 11.58
CA GLY A 168 -31.23 -2.69 12.09
C GLY A 168 -31.87 -1.78 11.03
N ALA A 169 -31.48 -1.90 9.77
CA ALA A 169 -31.89 -0.99 8.72
C ALA A 169 -33.32 -1.24 8.23
N SER A 170 -34.04 -0.18 7.83
CA SER A 170 -35.42 -0.30 7.34
C SER A 170 -35.45 -0.50 5.82
N VAL A 171 -36.03 -1.59 5.33
CA VAL A 171 -35.84 -2.04 3.94
C VAL A 171 -37.13 -2.02 3.12
N VAL A 172 -37.11 -1.41 1.94
CA VAL A 172 -38.10 -1.69 0.89
C VAL A 172 -37.55 -2.80 -0.01
N VAL A 173 -38.30 -3.89 -0.11
CA VAL A 173 -38.04 -5.00 -1.02
C VAL A 173 -38.89 -4.79 -2.27
N ASN A 174 -38.29 -4.28 -3.36
CA ASN A 174 -38.97 -4.20 -4.66
C ASN A 174 -38.72 -5.47 -5.46
N ASP A 175 -39.77 -6.18 -5.88
CA ASP A 175 -39.69 -7.24 -6.91
C ASP A 175 -40.99 -7.26 -7.74
N LEU A 176 -40.86 -7.14 -9.06
CA LEU A 176 -41.99 -7.14 -10.00
C LEU A 176 -42.73 -8.50 -10.06
N GLY A 177 -42.06 -9.58 -9.65
CA GLY A 177 -42.49 -10.94 -9.81
C GLY A 177 -42.56 -11.39 -11.27
N ALA A 178 -41.61 -10.94 -12.09
CA ALA A 178 -41.43 -11.36 -13.48
C ALA A 178 -40.33 -12.44 -13.60
N ASP A 179 -40.49 -13.36 -14.54
CA ASP A 179 -39.51 -14.42 -14.80
C ASP A 179 -38.16 -13.88 -15.34
N THR A 180 -37.16 -14.76 -15.43
CA THR A 180 -35.82 -14.46 -15.99
C THR A 180 -35.80 -13.77 -17.35
N LYS A 181 -36.87 -13.90 -18.15
CA LYS A 181 -36.99 -13.38 -19.51
C LYS A 181 -37.89 -12.14 -19.54
N GLY A 182 -38.36 -11.64 -18.40
CA GLY A 182 -39.23 -10.47 -18.26
C GLY A 182 -40.72 -10.76 -18.46
N GLY A 183 -41.18 -12.00 -18.24
CA GLY A 183 -42.59 -12.38 -18.37
C GLY A 183 -43.32 -12.51 -17.03
N GLY A 184 -44.57 -12.06 -16.95
CA GLY A 184 -45.44 -12.20 -15.76
C GLY A 184 -45.28 -11.10 -14.70
N LYS A 185 -46.10 -11.16 -13.65
CA LYS A 185 -46.04 -10.34 -12.43
C LYS A 185 -46.57 -11.15 -11.23
N SER A 186 -46.03 -10.93 -10.03
CA SER A 186 -46.50 -11.58 -8.78
C SER A 186 -45.98 -10.85 -7.54
N SER A 187 -46.81 -10.62 -6.52
CA SER A 187 -46.36 -10.01 -5.25
C SER A 187 -45.45 -10.92 -4.42
N ALA A 188 -45.65 -12.24 -4.55
CA ALA A 188 -45.15 -13.23 -3.60
C ALA A 188 -43.62 -13.31 -3.47
N ALA A 189 -42.85 -12.78 -4.42
CA ALA A 189 -41.40 -12.72 -4.32
C ALA A 189 -40.96 -11.69 -3.27
N ALA A 190 -41.51 -10.47 -3.33
CA ALA A 190 -41.27 -9.44 -2.33
C ALA A 190 -41.92 -9.80 -0.99
N ASP A 191 -43.16 -10.30 -0.99
CA ASP A 191 -43.89 -10.68 0.22
C ASP A 191 -43.10 -11.66 1.10
N ASN A 192 -42.61 -12.76 0.51
CA ASN A 192 -41.86 -13.80 1.24
C ASN A 192 -40.59 -13.25 1.92
N VAL A 193 -39.87 -12.33 1.27
CA VAL A 193 -38.63 -11.75 1.84
C VAL A 193 -38.96 -10.75 2.93
N VAL A 194 -40.04 -9.98 2.78
CA VAL A 194 -40.53 -9.06 3.83
C VAL A 194 -41.02 -9.83 5.05
N GLU A 195 -41.73 -10.95 4.86
CA GLU A 195 -42.11 -11.87 5.93
C GLU A 195 -40.88 -12.47 6.63
N GLU A 196 -39.85 -12.89 5.88
CA GLU A 196 -38.60 -13.41 6.45
C GLU A 196 -37.85 -12.36 7.28
N ILE A 197 -37.76 -11.11 6.78
CA ILE A 197 -37.14 -9.99 7.51
C ILE A 197 -37.92 -9.71 8.81
N ARG A 198 -39.25 -9.63 8.74
CA ARG A 198 -40.10 -9.37 9.92
C ARG A 198 -40.03 -10.51 10.93
N ALA A 199 -39.96 -11.77 10.48
CA ALA A 199 -39.78 -12.94 11.35
C ALA A 199 -38.41 -12.94 12.06
N LYS A 200 -37.40 -12.28 11.49
CA LYS A 200 -36.08 -12.02 12.11
C LYS A 200 -36.03 -10.75 12.96
N GLY A 201 -37.16 -10.03 13.11
CA GLY A 201 -37.26 -8.79 13.90
C GLY A 201 -36.88 -7.51 13.15
N GLY A 202 -36.55 -7.58 11.85
CA GLY A 202 -36.22 -6.42 11.03
C GLY A 202 -37.45 -5.67 10.51
N LYS A 203 -37.23 -4.43 10.05
CA LYS A 203 -38.28 -3.56 9.47
C LYS A 203 -38.25 -3.67 7.95
N ALA A 204 -39.35 -4.12 7.33
CA ALA A 204 -39.46 -4.11 5.87
C ALA A 204 -40.89 -3.92 5.33
N VAL A 205 -40.97 -3.41 4.10
CA VAL A 205 -42.19 -3.30 3.27
C VAL A 205 -41.92 -3.79 1.84
N ALA A 206 -42.96 -4.26 1.15
CA ALA A 206 -42.86 -4.74 -0.22
C ALA A 206 -43.24 -3.66 -1.24
N ASN A 207 -42.61 -3.66 -2.41
CA ASN A 207 -43.05 -2.93 -3.59
C ASN A 207 -43.06 -3.86 -4.82
N TYR A 208 -44.01 -3.67 -5.73
CA TYR A 208 -44.25 -4.56 -6.88
C TYR A 208 -44.15 -3.85 -8.24
N ASP A 209 -43.66 -2.60 -8.26
CA ASP A 209 -43.52 -1.81 -9.47
C ASP A 209 -42.33 -2.27 -10.32
N SER A 210 -42.39 -1.97 -11.63
CA SER A 210 -41.21 -2.12 -12.48
C SER A 210 -40.17 -1.06 -12.11
N VAL A 211 -38.88 -1.36 -12.27
CA VAL A 211 -37.82 -0.32 -12.26
C VAL A 211 -38.00 0.73 -13.37
N GLU A 212 -38.83 0.45 -14.38
CA GLU A 212 -39.29 1.45 -15.36
C GLU A 212 -40.24 2.52 -14.76
N ASP A 213 -40.85 2.24 -13.60
CA ASP A 213 -41.76 3.11 -12.83
C ASP A 213 -41.05 3.68 -11.57
N GLY A 214 -39.74 3.95 -11.64
CA GLY A 214 -38.89 4.21 -10.48
C GLY A 214 -39.37 5.27 -9.46
N GLU A 215 -40.19 6.23 -9.87
CA GLU A 215 -40.84 7.19 -8.97
C GLU A 215 -41.71 6.52 -7.90
N LYS A 216 -42.51 5.50 -8.27
CA LYS A 216 -43.39 4.77 -7.34
C LYS A 216 -42.61 3.91 -6.35
N LEU A 217 -41.49 3.35 -6.81
CA LEU A 217 -40.56 2.57 -5.99
C LEU A 217 -39.98 3.46 -4.89
N ILE A 218 -39.48 4.66 -5.24
CA ILE A 218 -38.97 5.63 -4.27
C ILE A 218 -40.09 6.17 -3.38
N GLN A 219 -41.27 6.48 -3.93
CA GLN A 219 -42.43 6.90 -3.13
C GLN A 219 -42.80 5.87 -2.06
N SER A 220 -42.69 4.56 -2.35
CA SER A 220 -42.93 3.51 -1.36
C SER A 220 -41.97 3.56 -0.16
N ALA A 221 -40.73 4.03 -0.35
CA ALA A 221 -39.78 4.26 0.74
C ALA A 221 -40.13 5.52 1.55
N LEU A 222 -40.55 6.58 0.87
CA LEU A 222 -40.99 7.83 1.49
C LEU A 222 -42.27 7.65 2.31
N ASP A 223 -43.25 6.90 1.79
CA ASP A 223 -44.53 6.63 2.47
C ASP A 223 -44.34 5.73 3.71
N ALA A 224 -43.44 4.74 3.63
CA ALA A 224 -43.21 3.80 4.73
C ALA A 224 -42.25 4.33 5.80
N PHE A 225 -41.22 5.09 5.41
CA PHE A 225 -40.10 5.44 6.28
C PHE A 225 -39.64 6.91 6.19
N GLY A 226 -40.31 7.76 5.40
CA GLY A 226 -40.11 9.22 5.35
C GLY A 226 -38.88 9.73 4.60
N ARG A 227 -37.93 8.86 4.21
CA ARG A 227 -36.65 9.23 3.58
C ARG A 227 -36.06 8.10 2.73
N ILE A 228 -34.89 8.33 2.15
CA ILE A 228 -34.08 7.31 1.45
C ILE A 228 -32.58 7.63 1.57
N ASP A 229 -31.79 6.62 1.97
CA ASP A 229 -30.35 6.75 2.21
C ASP A 229 -29.49 5.87 1.31
N VAL A 230 -29.95 4.65 1.05
CA VAL A 230 -29.24 3.67 0.21
C VAL A 230 -30.14 3.16 -0.91
N LEU A 231 -29.57 3.03 -2.11
CA LEU A 231 -30.21 2.43 -3.28
C LEU A 231 -29.29 1.39 -3.93
N VAL A 232 -29.73 0.13 -3.97
CA VAL A 232 -29.01 -0.96 -4.64
C VAL A 232 -29.72 -1.38 -5.92
N ASN A 233 -29.24 -0.87 -7.06
CA ASN A 233 -29.77 -1.20 -8.39
C ASN A 233 -29.28 -2.61 -8.81
N ASN A 234 -30.05 -3.63 -8.44
CA ASN A 234 -29.73 -5.05 -8.67
C ASN A 234 -30.69 -5.79 -9.63
N ALA A 235 -31.92 -5.29 -9.86
CA ALA A 235 -32.88 -5.95 -10.74
C ALA A 235 -32.34 -6.23 -12.16
N GLY A 236 -32.76 -7.35 -12.74
CA GLY A 236 -32.25 -7.80 -14.03
C GLY A 236 -32.94 -9.02 -14.62
N ILE A 237 -32.80 -9.16 -15.93
CA ILE A 237 -33.31 -10.27 -16.77
C ILE A 237 -32.26 -10.68 -17.81
N LEU A 238 -32.42 -11.85 -18.44
CA LEU A 238 -31.56 -12.36 -19.52
C LEU A 238 -32.34 -12.64 -20.82
N ARG A 239 -31.69 -12.33 -21.94
CA ARG A 239 -32.17 -12.56 -23.32
C ARG A 239 -31.00 -12.93 -24.21
N ASP A 240 -30.33 -14.03 -23.87
CA ASP A 240 -29.07 -14.44 -24.50
C ASP A 240 -29.32 -14.89 -25.95
N ARG A 241 -28.63 -14.22 -26.88
CA ARG A 241 -28.70 -14.41 -28.33
C ARG A 241 -27.35 -14.09 -28.95
N SER A 242 -26.86 -14.96 -29.84
CA SER A 242 -25.77 -14.62 -30.75
C SER A 242 -26.10 -13.31 -31.48
N PHE A 243 -25.15 -12.38 -31.63
CA PHE A 243 -25.38 -11.01 -32.10
C PHE A 243 -26.38 -10.87 -33.28
N ALA A 244 -26.21 -11.64 -34.36
CA ALA A 244 -27.09 -11.62 -35.53
C ALA A 244 -28.51 -12.21 -35.33
N ARG A 245 -28.83 -12.71 -34.13
CA ARG A 245 -30.14 -13.27 -33.72
C ARG A 245 -30.76 -12.50 -32.55
N THR A 246 -30.14 -11.42 -32.09
CA THR A 246 -30.73 -10.51 -31.10
C THR A 246 -31.82 -9.71 -31.80
N SER A 247 -33.07 -9.87 -31.37
CA SER A 247 -34.18 -9.04 -31.86
C SER A 247 -34.20 -7.67 -31.18
N ASP A 248 -34.83 -6.68 -31.80
CA ASP A 248 -35.04 -5.35 -31.20
C ASP A 248 -35.71 -5.47 -29.81
N LEU A 249 -36.66 -6.40 -29.64
CA LEU A 249 -37.31 -6.68 -28.36
C LEU A 249 -36.35 -7.28 -27.32
N ASP A 250 -35.44 -8.18 -27.72
CA ASP A 250 -34.42 -8.76 -26.84
C ASP A 250 -33.34 -7.72 -26.45
N TRP A 251 -33.11 -6.71 -27.29
CA TRP A 251 -32.26 -5.57 -26.98
C TRP A 251 -32.98 -4.60 -26.02
N ASP A 252 -34.16 -4.13 -26.41
CA ASP A 252 -34.91 -3.10 -25.68
C ASP A 252 -35.33 -3.54 -24.28
N LEU A 253 -35.76 -4.78 -24.07
CA LEU A 253 -36.10 -5.27 -22.74
C LEU A 253 -34.89 -5.24 -21.80
N ILE A 254 -33.73 -5.66 -22.29
CA ILE A 254 -32.49 -5.66 -21.50
C ILE A 254 -32.06 -4.23 -21.17
N GLN A 255 -32.06 -3.31 -22.14
CA GLN A 255 -31.71 -1.91 -21.90
C GLN A 255 -32.72 -1.21 -20.99
N ARG A 256 -34.02 -1.49 -21.13
CA ARG A 256 -35.08 -0.87 -20.32
C ARG A 256 -35.06 -1.30 -18.85
N VAL A 257 -34.83 -2.58 -18.57
CA VAL A 257 -34.77 -3.07 -17.18
C VAL A 257 -33.45 -2.69 -16.52
N HIS A 258 -32.30 -3.02 -17.13
CA HIS A 258 -31.00 -2.84 -16.48
C HIS A 258 -30.56 -1.37 -16.46
N LEU A 259 -30.29 -0.78 -17.62
CA LEU A 259 -29.66 0.55 -17.71
C LEU A 259 -30.67 1.67 -17.45
N ARG A 260 -31.80 1.67 -18.18
CA ARG A 260 -32.84 2.72 -18.04
C ARG A 260 -33.55 2.63 -16.70
N GLY A 261 -33.85 1.42 -16.22
CA GLY A 261 -34.46 1.21 -14.91
C GLY A 261 -33.60 1.77 -13.78
N SER A 262 -32.32 1.39 -13.74
CA SER A 262 -31.36 1.92 -12.75
C SER A 262 -31.23 3.45 -12.81
N PHE A 263 -31.24 4.04 -14.01
CA PHE A 263 -31.30 5.49 -14.18
C PHE A 263 -32.57 6.11 -13.58
N LEU A 264 -33.75 5.54 -13.85
CA LEU A 264 -35.03 6.08 -13.40
C LEU A 264 -35.20 6.02 -11.88
N VAL A 265 -34.88 4.89 -11.26
CA VAL A 265 -34.94 4.71 -9.80
C VAL A 265 -33.93 5.63 -9.11
N THR A 266 -32.70 5.71 -9.63
CA THR A 266 -31.66 6.59 -9.07
C THR A 266 -32.02 8.07 -9.23
N ARG A 267 -32.61 8.46 -10.36
CA ARG A 267 -33.07 9.84 -10.60
C ARG A 267 -34.17 10.26 -9.63
N ALA A 268 -35.11 9.37 -9.34
CA ALA A 268 -36.16 9.62 -8.34
C ALA A 268 -35.56 9.81 -6.93
N ALA A 269 -34.61 8.94 -6.53
CA ALA A 269 -33.93 9.05 -5.23
C ALA A 269 -33.05 10.31 -5.09
N TRP A 270 -32.49 10.81 -6.19
CA TRP A 270 -31.37 11.76 -6.20
C TRP A 270 -31.61 13.03 -5.40
N ASN A 271 -32.75 13.70 -5.57
CA ASN A 271 -33.03 14.96 -4.90
C ASN A 271 -33.26 14.76 -3.39
N HIS A 272 -33.80 13.62 -2.97
CA HIS A 272 -33.95 13.29 -1.55
C HIS A 272 -32.57 13.10 -0.89
N MET A 273 -31.68 12.29 -1.48
CA MET A 273 -30.31 12.09 -0.99
C MET A 273 -29.52 13.42 -0.96
N LYS A 274 -29.65 14.23 -2.01
CA LYS A 274 -29.00 15.55 -2.13
C LYS A 274 -29.45 16.54 -1.06
N ASN A 275 -30.74 16.57 -0.73
CA ASN A 275 -31.28 17.44 0.32
C ASN A 275 -30.87 16.95 1.71
N GLN A 276 -30.79 15.63 1.92
CA GLN A 276 -30.30 15.02 3.17
C GLN A 276 -28.77 15.16 3.36
N LYS A 277 -28.01 15.46 2.29
CA LYS A 277 -26.53 15.42 2.26
C LYS A 277 -25.97 14.05 2.66
N PHE A 278 -26.67 12.99 2.27
CA PHE A 278 -26.24 11.61 2.41
C PHE A 278 -26.84 10.78 1.29
N GLY A 279 -26.05 9.88 0.72
CA GLY A 279 -26.54 8.88 -0.21
C GLY A 279 -25.51 7.81 -0.52
N ARG A 280 -25.93 6.57 -0.69
CA ARG A 280 -25.08 5.47 -1.15
C ARG A 280 -25.81 4.69 -2.24
N ILE A 281 -25.23 4.67 -3.43
CA ILE A 281 -25.84 4.08 -4.63
C ILE A 281 -24.93 2.96 -5.15
N ILE A 282 -25.52 1.79 -5.42
CA ILE A 282 -24.82 0.66 -6.04
C ILE A 282 -25.42 0.38 -7.41
N MET A 283 -24.53 0.21 -8.39
CA MET A 283 -24.85 -0.28 -9.73
C MET A 283 -24.33 -1.71 -9.90
N THR A 284 -25.19 -2.63 -10.35
CA THR A 284 -24.80 -4.03 -10.55
C THR A 284 -24.41 -4.28 -12.02
N ALA A 285 -23.12 -4.20 -12.32
CA ALA A 285 -22.50 -4.63 -13.58
C ALA A 285 -22.35 -6.17 -13.62
N SER A 286 -21.43 -6.69 -14.44
CA SER A 286 -21.13 -8.13 -14.56
C SER A 286 -19.81 -8.35 -15.29
N ALA A 287 -19.11 -9.44 -15.00
CA ALA A 287 -17.95 -9.92 -15.77
C ALA A 287 -18.26 -10.03 -17.29
N ALA A 288 -19.49 -10.40 -17.67
CA ALA A 288 -19.91 -10.44 -19.07
C ALA A 288 -19.94 -9.05 -19.73
N GLY A 289 -20.20 -7.98 -18.97
CA GLY A 289 -20.10 -6.60 -19.46
C GLY A 289 -18.66 -6.10 -19.54
N ILE A 290 -17.82 -6.55 -18.61
CA ILE A 290 -16.42 -6.14 -18.45
C ILE A 290 -15.50 -6.79 -19.50
N TYR A 291 -15.57 -8.12 -19.63
CA TYR A 291 -14.68 -8.91 -20.51
C TYR A 291 -15.36 -9.32 -21.83
N GLY A 292 -16.68 -9.12 -21.93
CA GLY A 292 -17.51 -9.73 -22.97
C GLY A 292 -17.90 -11.17 -22.64
N ASN A 293 -19.02 -11.63 -23.20
CA ASN A 293 -19.38 -13.05 -23.21
C ASN A 293 -20.12 -13.40 -24.50
N PHE A 294 -19.94 -14.63 -25.01
CA PHE A 294 -20.55 -15.05 -26.26
C PHE A 294 -22.09 -15.09 -26.12
N GLY A 295 -22.78 -14.46 -27.08
CA GLY A 295 -24.24 -14.44 -27.09
C GLY A 295 -24.91 -13.51 -26.07
N GLN A 296 -24.17 -12.58 -25.45
CA GLN A 296 -24.71 -11.65 -24.44
C GLN A 296 -24.55 -10.17 -24.81
N ALA A 297 -24.43 -9.80 -26.09
CA ALA A 297 -24.10 -8.43 -26.50
C ALA A 297 -25.06 -7.35 -25.96
N ASN A 298 -26.36 -7.62 -25.90
CA ASN A 298 -27.38 -6.77 -25.27
C ASN A 298 -27.13 -6.60 -23.77
N TYR A 299 -26.90 -7.71 -23.06
CA TYR A 299 -26.67 -7.74 -21.61
C TYR A 299 -25.34 -7.07 -21.22
N SER A 300 -24.26 -7.40 -21.93
CA SER A 300 -22.93 -6.80 -21.77
C SER A 300 -22.97 -5.28 -21.96
N ALA A 301 -23.64 -4.80 -23.02
CA ALA A 301 -23.80 -3.37 -23.28
C ALA A 301 -24.56 -2.66 -22.16
N ALA A 302 -25.66 -3.24 -21.67
CA ALA A 302 -26.42 -2.66 -20.55
C ALA A 302 -25.59 -2.64 -19.25
N LYS A 303 -24.91 -3.74 -18.92
CA LYS A 303 -24.12 -3.87 -17.69
C LYS A 303 -22.90 -2.97 -17.64
N LEU A 304 -22.20 -2.76 -18.77
CA LEU A 304 -21.10 -1.79 -18.84
C LEU A 304 -21.62 -0.34 -18.98
N GLY A 305 -22.80 -0.14 -19.58
CA GLY A 305 -23.50 1.15 -19.54
C GLY A 305 -23.82 1.62 -18.12
N MET A 306 -24.16 0.70 -17.20
CA MET A 306 -24.38 1.01 -15.79
C MET A 306 -23.10 1.50 -15.07
N LEU A 307 -21.92 0.99 -15.44
CA LEU A 307 -20.63 1.55 -14.98
C LEU A 307 -20.44 2.98 -15.49
N GLY A 308 -20.74 3.23 -16.77
CA GLY A 308 -20.69 4.58 -17.35
C GLY A 308 -21.61 5.57 -16.62
N LEU A 309 -22.82 5.13 -16.26
CA LEU A 309 -23.76 5.90 -15.43
C LEU A 309 -23.20 6.16 -14.02
N ALA A 310 -22.66 5.12 -13.36
CA ALA A 310 -22.09 5.23 -12.02
C ALA A 310 -20.95 6.25 -11.94
N ASN A 311 -20.04 6.23 -12.93
CA ASN A 311 -18.89 7.13 -13.00
C ASN A 311 -19.30 8.61 -12.98
N THR A 312 -20.37 8.97 -13.70
CA THR A 312 -20.89 10.35 -13.73
C THR A 312 -21.59 10.72 -12.43
N LEU A 313 -22.46 9.84 -11.91
CA LEU A 313 -23.17 10.05 -10.65
C LEU A 313 -22.21 10.22 -9.46
N ALA A 314 -21.11 9.46 -9.43
CA ALA A 314 -20.05 9.58 -8.42
C ALA A 314 -19.38 10.96 -8.40
N ILE A 315 -19.33 11.65 -9.54
CA ILE A 315 -18.78 13.01 -9.67
C ILE A 315 -19.83 14.04 -9.24
N GLU A 316 -21.06 13.93 -9.74
CA GLU A 316 -22.15 14.87 -9.40
C GLU A 316 -22.54 14.84 -7.92
N GLY A 317 -22.52 13.65 -7.32
CA GLY A 317 -22.94 13.39 -5.95
C GLY A 317 -21.91 13.77 -4.88
N ARG A 318 -20.62 13.84 -5.24
CA ARG A 318 -19.49 13.98 -4.28
C ARG A 318 -19.63 15.18 -3.34
N LYS A 319 -20.06 16.34 -3.84
CA LYS A 319 -20.27 17.56 -3.04
C LYS A 319 -21.46 17.50 -2.07
N TYR A 320 -22.28 16.45 -2.16
CA TYR A 320 -23.45 16.21 -1.34
C TYR A 320 -23.31 14.94 -0.48
N ASN A 321 -22.11 14.36 -0.37
CA ASN A 321 -21.88 13.06 0.31
C ASN A 321 -22.80 11.95 -0.25
N ILE A 322 -23.04 11.98 -1.57
CA ILE A 322 -23.67 10.89 -2.31
C ILE A 322 -22.56 10.13 -3.02
N HIS A 323 -22.34 8.87 -2.65
CA HIS A 323 -21.38 7.98 -3.29
C HIS A 323 -22.09 7.03 -4.23
N CYS A 324 -21.50 6.77 -5.40
CA CYS A 324 -22.04 5.81 -6.38
C CYS A 324 -20.92 4.86 -6.79
N ASN A 325 -21.09 3.56 -6.54
CA ASN A 325 -20.10 2.53 -6.84
C ASN A 325 -20.71 1.41 -7.68
N THR A 326 -19.86 0.67 -8.39
CA THR A 326 -20.26 -0.45 -9.24
C THR A 326 -19.70 -1.75 -8.70
N ILE A 327 -20.54 -2.78 -8.62
CA ILE A 327 -20.11 -4.16 -8.38
C ILE A 327 -20.32 -5.01 -9.62
N ALA A 328 -19.44 -5.97 -9.87
CA ALA A 328 -19.58 -7.02 -10.85
C ALA A 328 -19.56 -8.37 -10.12
N PRO A 329 -20.73 -8.84 -9.64
CA PRO A 329 -20.79 -10.01 -8.77
C PRO A 329 -20.62 -11.33 -9.55
N VAL A 330 -19.99 -12.30 -8.90
CA VAL A 330 -19.90 -13.69 -9.32
C VAL A 330 -20.56 -14.55 -8.23
N ALA A 331 -21.80 -14.96 -8.50
CA ALA A 331 -22.60 -15.78 -7.59
C ALA A 331 -23.34 -16.90 -8.33
N GLY A 332 -23.51 -18.02 -7.64
CA GLY A 332 -24.43 -19.09 -7.98
C GLY A 332 -25.85 -18.60 -7.75
N SER A 333 -26.62 -18.56 -8.83
CA SER A 333 -28.06 -18.32 -8.84
C SER A 333 -28.64 -19.00 -10.08
N ARG A 334 -29.96 -19.00 -10.23
CA ARG A 334 -30.61 -19.58 -11.42
C ARG A 334 -30.21 -18.90 -12.74
N LEU A 335 -29.61 -17.70 -12.67
CA LEU A 335 -29.00 -17.01 -13.82
C LEU A 335 -27.69 -17.67 -14.28
N THR A 336 -26.95 -18.31 -13.37
CA THR A 336 -25.65 -18.94 -13.62
C THR A 336 -25.71 -20.47 -13.63
N GLU A 337 -26.77 -21.10 -13.09
CA GLU A 337 -27.05 -22.54 -13.21
C GLU A 337 -27.03 -23.08 -14.65
N THR A 338 -27.40 -22.26 -15.64
CA THR A 338 -27.41 -22.66 -17.05
C THR A 338 -26.01 -22.75 -17.68
N VAL A 339 -24.98 -22.23 -17.00
CA VAL A 339 -23.61 -22.08 -17.52
C VAL A 339 -22.51 -22.53 -16.55
N MET A 340 -22.85 -22.98 -15.33
CA MET A 340 -21.89 -23.43 -14.30
C MET A 340 -22.21 -24.84 -13.78
N PRO A 341 -21.19 -25.65 -13.41
CA PRO A 341 -21.41 -26.94 -12.75
C PRO A 341 -22.11 -26.78 -11.38
N PRO A 342 -22.95 -27.74 -10.95
CA PRO A 342 -23.70 -27.65 -9.68
C PRO A 342 -22.83 -27.38 -8.45
N ASP A 343 -21.65 -28.02 -8.35
CA ASP A 343 -20.74 -27.85 -7.21
C ASP A 343 -20.16 -26.43 -7.13
N LEU A 344 -19.97 -25.79 -8.29
CA LEU A 344 -19.51 -24.40 -8.37
C LEU A 344 -20.64 -23.43 -8.00
N VAL A 345 -21.88 -23.68 -8.46
CA VAL A 345 -23.07 -22.92 -8.04
C VAL A 345 -23.26 -22.98 -6.52
N ALA A 346 -23.13 -24.17 -5.92
CA ALA A 346 -23.24 -24.36 -4.47
C ALA A 346 -22.11 -23.66 -3.66
N SER A 347 -20.97 -23.42 -4.29
CA SER A 347 -19.80 -22.75 -3.68
C SER A 347 -19.83 -21.23 -3.82
N LEU A 348 -20.43 -20.70 -4.89
CA LEU A 348 -20.50 -19.26 -5.21
C LEU A 348 -21.66 -18.56 -4.48
N LYS A 349 -21.73 -18.69 -3.16
CA LYS A 349 -22.86 -18.19 -2.37
C LYS A 349 -23.03 -16.65 -2.44
N PRO A 350 -24.25 -16.12 -2.71
CA PRO A 350 -24.57 -14.67 -2.61
C PRO A 350 -24.15 -14.00 -1.30
N GLU A 351 -24.11 -14.76 -0.21
CA GLU A 351 -23.63 -14.39 1.13
C GLU A 351 -22.16 -13.89 1.11
N TYR A 352 -21.37 -14.30 0.11
CA TYR A 352 -20.00 -13.81 -0.09
C TYR A 352 -19.90 -12.51 -0.89
N VAL A 353 -21.02 -11.95 -1.35
CA VAL A 353 -21.11 -10.66 -2.05
C VAL A 353 -21.74 -9.58 -1.17
N ALA A 354 -22.74 -9.93 -0.35
CA ALA A 354 -23.47 -8.98 0.48
C ALA A 354 -22.57 -8.10 1.39
N PRO A 355 -21.51 -8.61 2.06
CA PRO A 355 -20.62 -7.77 2.88
C PRO A 355 -19.96 -6.61 2.12
N MET A 356 -19.63 -6.81 0.84
CA MET A 356 -19.05 -5.75 0.01
C MET A 356 -20.07 -4.66 -0.33
N VAL A 357 -21.32 -5.05 -0.61
CA VAL A 357 -22.43 -4.10 -0.81
C VAL A 357 -22.68 -3.30 0.48
N LEU A 358 -22.74 -3.96 1.63
CA LEU A 358 -22.91 -3.31 2.93
C LEU A 358 -21.76 -2.32 3.22
N TRP A 359 -20.51 -2.69 2.97
CA TRP A 359 -19.36 -1.78 3.13
C TRP A 359 -19.47 -0.55 2.22
N LEU A 360 -19.71 -0.74 0.92
CA LEU A 360 -19.87 0.38 -0.03
C LEU A 360 -21.10 1.26 0.28
N CYS A 361 -22.06 0.74 1.05
CA CYS A 361 -23.24 1.44 1.54
C CYS A 361 -23.12 1.99 2.97
N HIS A 362 -21.98 1.82 3.64
CA HIS A 362 -21.77 2.36 4.98
C HIS A 362 -21.44 3.87 4.94
N GLU A 363 -21.79 4.59 6.00
CA GLU A 363 -21.48 6.02 6.13
C GLU A 363 -19.96 6.30 6.12
N GLN A 364 -19.16 5.47 6.80
CA GLN A 364 -17.71 5.63 6.89
C GLN A 364 -16.99 5.36 5.55
N CYS A 365 -17.62 4.66 4.61
CA CYS A 365 -17.00 4.32 3.33
C CYS A 365 -16.83 5.54 2.42
N GLN A 366 -15.58 5.86 2.07
CA GLN A 366 -15.19 7.01 1.27
C GLN A 366 -15.00 6.69 -0.23
N ASP A 367 -15.16 5.44 -0.65
CA ASP A 367 -15.08 5.06 -2.05
C ASP A 367 -16.29 5.58 -2.84
N SER A 368 -16.03 6.17 -4.01
CA SER A 368 -17.05 6.65 -4.94
C SER A 368 -16.49 6.68 -6.36
N GLY A 369 -17.22 6.10 -7.32
CA GLY A 369 -16.79 5.91 -8.70
C GLY A 369 -15.89 4.69 -8.91
N ALA A 370 -15.91 3.73 -7.97
CA ALA A 370 -15.12 2.51 -8.06
C ALA A 370 -15.89 1.39 -8.77
N LEU A 371 -15.14 0.46 -9.39
CA LEU A 371 -15.63 -0.82 -9.89
C LEU A 371 -14.92 -1.96 -9.15
N PHE A 372 -15.70 -2.84 -8.53
CA PHE A 372 -15.22 -4.03 -7.86
C PHE A 372 -15.84 -5.30 -8.45
N GLU A 373 -15.01 -6.29 -8.78
CA GLU A 373 -15.48 -7.65 -8.98
C GLU A 373 -15.47 -8.39 -7.65
N VAL A 374 -16.50 -9.18 -7.38
CA VAL A 374 -16.72 -9.78 -6.05
C VAL A 374 -17.44 -11.13 -6.14
N GLY A 375 -16.87 -12.16 -5.51
CA GLY A 375 -17.47 -13.50 -5.41
C GLY A 375 -16.54 -14.47 -4.69
N ALA A 376 -17.08 -15.54 -4.08
CA ALA A 376 -16.31 -16.53 -3.31
C ALA A 376 -15.42 -15.96 -2.17
N GLY A 377 -15.67 -14.73 -1.70
CA GLY A 377 -14.80 -14.02 -0.75
C GLY A 377 -13.58 -13.34 -1.37
N TRP A 378 -13.45 -13.38 -2.70
CA TRP A 378 -12.42 -12.68 -3.48
C TRP A 378 -12.98 -11.35 -4.02
N ILE A 379 -12.17 -10.28 -3.95
CA ILE A 379 -12.53 -8.93 -4.37
C ILE A 379 -11.35 -8.31 -5.12
N VAL A 380 -11.58 -7.77 -6.33
CA VAL A 380 -10.58 -7.02 -7.11
C VAL A 380 -11.15 -5.74 -7.71
N ARG A 381 -10.26 -4.84 -8.16
CA ARG A 381 -10.59 -3.52 -8.72
C ARG A 381 -9.91 -3.29 -10.07
N TRP A 382 -10.43 -2.33 -10.82
CA TRP A 382 -9.90 -1.94 -12.13
C TRP A 382 -8.76 -0.92 -12.06
N GLU A 383 -7.77 -1.08 -12.95
CA GLU A 383 -6.59 -0.21 -13.08
C GLU A 383 -6.33 0.10 -14.57
N ARG A 384 -5.54 1.14 -14.87
CA ARG A 384 -5.19 1.60 -16.22
C ARG A 384 -3.68 1.69 -16.37
N SER A 385 -3.08 1.12 -17.42
CA SER A 385 -1.65 1.29 -17.73
C SER A 385 -1.23 2.77 -17.76
N GLN A 386 0.07 3.02 -17.64
CA GLN A 386 0.63 4.36 -17.83
C GLN A 386 0.49 4.84 -19.29
N GLY A 387 0.52 3.89 -20.23
CA GLY A 387 0.56 4.16 -21.66
C GLY A 387 1.92 4.67 -22.12
N CYS A 388 2.01 5.09 -23.37
CA CYS A 388 3.25 5.62 -23.97
C CYS A 388 2.91 6.75 -24.94
N ILE A 389 3.74 7.80 -25.00
CA ILE A 389 3.74 8.72 -26.14
C ILE A 389 4.40 7.97 -27.31
N VAL A 390 3.64 7.72 -28.37
CA VAL A 390 4.11 7.06 -29.60
C VAL A 390 4.50 8.05 -30.70
N ARG A 391 4.14 9.33 -30.54
CA ARG A 391 4.33 10.38 -31.54
C ARG A 391 5.61 11.16 -31.26
N GLN A 392 6.58 11.08 -32.15
CA GLN A 392 7.79 11.90 -32.08
C GLN A 392 7.50 13.37 -32.41
N LYS A 393 8.31 14.29 -31.86
CA LYS A 393 8.21 15.74 -32.14
C LYS A 393 8.40 16.01 -33.62
N ASN A 394 7.53 16.87 -34.18
CA ASN A 394 7.53 17.29 -35.59
C ASN A 394 7.36 16.15 -36.63
N GLN A 395 6.94 14.95 -36.22
CA GLN A 395 6.64 13.84 -37.13
C GLN A 395 5.16 13.42 -37.04
N PRO A 396 4.57 12.90 -38.12
CA PRO A 396 3.26 12.27 -38.06
C PRO A 396 3.31 11.01 -37.18
N MET A 397 2.25 10.75 -36.43
CA MET A 397 2.09 9.48 -35.71
C MET A 397 1.76 8.37 -36.71
N THR A 398 2.54 7.29 -36.72
CA THR A 398 2.33 6.16 -37.65
C THR A 398 1.89 4.89 -36.92
N PRO A 399 1.23 3.93 -37.61
CA PRO A 399 0.90 2.62 -37.04
C PRO A 399 2.14 1.83 -36.59
N GLU A 400 3.28 1.99 -37.26
CA GLU A 400 4.54 1.33 -36.91
C GLU A 400 5.06 1.81 -35.56
N ALA A 401 5.00 3.12 -35.28
CA ALA A 401 5.39 3.66 -33.97
C ALA A 401 4.48 3.16 -32.82
N VAL A 402 3.21 2.88 -33.10
CA VAL A 402 2.29 2.23 -32.15
C VAL A 402 2.68 0.76 -31.92
N ARG A 403 2.94 0.01 -32.99
CA ARG A 403 3.41 -1.39 -32.93
C ARG A 403 4.72 -1.50 -32.14
N ASP A 404 5.68 -0.63 -32.42
CA ASP A 404 7.04 -0.71 -31.87
C ASP A 404 7.12 -0.27 -30.39
N GLN A 405 6.06 0.33 -29.84
CA GLN A 405 5.91 0.61 -28.41
C GLN A 405 4.76 -0.19 -27.76
N TRP A 406 4.18 -1.18 -28.45
CA TRP A 406 2.97 -1.88 -28.00
C TRP A 406 3.11 -2.50 -26.61
N ASP A 407 4.24 -3.15 -26.34
CA ASP A 407 4.53 -3.76 -25.04
C ASP A 407 4.50 -2.74 -23.89
N LYS A 408 4.94 -1.50 -24.13
CA LYS A 408 4.87 -0.41 -23.13
C LYS A 408 3.46 0.18 -22.97
N ILE A 409 2.69 0.24 -24.06
CA ILE A 409 1.29 0.69 -24.01
C ILE A 409 0.45 -0.27 -23.14
N CYS A 410 0.77 -1.57 -23.24
CA CYS A 410 0.14 -2.66 -22.52
C CYS A 410 0.81 -3.02 -21.17
N ASP A 411 1.81 -2.26 -20.71
CA ASP A 411 2.46 -2.51 -19.41
C ASP A 411 1.64 -1.96 -18.24
N PHE A 412 1.31 -2.83 -17.29
CA PHE A 412 0.56 -2.53 -16.07
C PHE A 412 1.43 -2.48 -14.80
N THR A 413 2.75 -2.63 -14.90
CA THR A 413 3.67 -2.67 -13.75
C THR A 413 3.52 -1.45 -12.81
N ASP A 414 3.28 -0.26 -13.38
CA ASP A 414 3.02 0.99 -12.67
C ASP A 414 1.58 1.52 -12.86
N ALA A 415 0.58 0.65 -12.95
CA ALA A 415 -0.79 1.05 -13.31
C ALA A 415 -1.43 2.12 -12.39
N THR A 416 -2.18 3.03 -13.02
CA THR A 416 -2.88 4.16 -12.38
C THR A 416 -4.35 3.84 -12.10
N LYS A 417 -4.92 4.47 -11.07
CA LYS A 417 -6.38 4.58 -10.87
C LYS A 417 -6.82 5.98 -11.26
N PRO A 418 -7.28 6.23 -12.51
CA PRO A 418 -7.72 7.56 -12.92
C PRO A 418 -8.97 7.99 -12.13
N THR A 419 -8.89 9.11 -11.41
CA THR A 419 -9.95 9.58 -10.48
C THR A 419 -10.89 10.63 -11.09
N SER A 420 -10.62 11.12 -12.30
CA SER A 420 -11.47 12.08 -13.03
C SER A 420 -11.09 12.17 -14.52
N ILE A 421 -12.03 12.66 -15.35
CA ILE A 421 -11.77 13.05 -16.74
C ILE A 421 -10.72 14.16 -16.81
N GLN A 422 -10.71 15.12 -15.88
CA GLN A 422 -9.72 16.22 -15.88
C GLN A 422 -8.28 15.69 -15.74
N ALA A 423 -8.05 14.68 -14.90
CA ALA A 423 -6.73 14.05 -14.79
C ALA A 423 -6.28 13.38 -16.11
N HIS A 424 -7.22 12.87 -16.91
CA HIS A 424 -6.94 12.31 -18.23
C HIS A 424 -6.72 13.40 -19.31
N LEU A 425 -7.52 14.47 -19.29
CA LEU A 425 -7.35 15.60 -20.22
C LEU A 425 -6.05 16.38 -19.97
N ASN A 426 -5.66 16.57 -18.70
CA ASN A 426 -4.35 17.13 -18.35
C ASN A 426 -3.23 16.29 -18.97
N LEU A 427 -3.24 14.97 -18.75
CA LEU A 427 -2.32 14.01 -19.34
C LEU A 427 -2.18 14.19 -20.88
N LEU A 428 -3.31 14.35 -21.58
CA LEU A 428 -3.31 14.59 -23.03
C LEU A 428 -2.79 15.98 -23.43
N SER A 429 -3.10 17.04 -22.67
CA SER A 429 -2.58 18.39 -22.93
C SER A 429 -1.08 18.54 -22.70
N LEU A 430 -0.48 17.66 -21.90
CA LEU A 430 0.98 17.62 -21.69
C LEU A 430 1.67 16.88 -22.84
N ALA A 431 1.07 15.79 -23.33
CA ALA A 431 1.53 15.02 -24.49
C ALA A 431 1.55 15.84 -25.81
N THR A 432 0.90 17.01 -25.85
CA THR A 432 0.99 17.97 -26.97
C THR A 432 2.02 19.09 -26.74
N GLN A 433 2.52 19.29 -25.51
CA GLN A 433 3.40 20.41 -25.14
C GLN A 433 4.86 20.01 -24.89
N SER A 434 5.16 18.97 -24.10
CA SER A 434 6.48 18.31 -24.08
C SER A 434 6.42 16.93 -23.41
N GLU A 435 7.32 16.02 -23.81
CA GLU A 435 7.41 14.67 -23.24
C GLU A 435 7.81 14.72 -21.74
N ASP A 436 8.74 15.60 -21.37
CA ASP A 436 9.24 15.76 -19.99
C ASP A 436 8.14 16.19 -19.00
N LYS A 437 7.23 17.07 -19.42
CA LYS A 437 6.15 17.57 -18.56
C LYS A 437 5.10 16.49 -18.25
N MET A 438 4.90 15.53 -19.15
CA MET A 438 3.95 14.43 -18.94
C MET A 438 4.47 13.42 -17.90
N VAL A 439 5.76 13.06 -17.93
CA VAL A 439 6.39 12.19 -16.92
C VAL A 439 6.30 12.82 -15.53
N LEU A 440 6.47 14.15 -15.45
CA LEU A 440 6.29 14.93 -14.22
C LEU A 440 4.84 14.92 -13.70
N GLU A 441 3.81 15.12 -14.53
CA GLU A 441 2.42 15.12 -14.03
C GLU A 441 1.85 13.71 -13.77
N ILE A 442 2.36 12.66 -14.41
CA ILE A 442 2.11 11.26 -14.01
C ILE A 442 2.56 11.04 -12.56
N LYS A 443 3.81 11.44 -12.25
CA LYS A 443 4.36 11.39 -10.89
C LYS A 443 3.62 12.34 -9.92
N CYS A 444 3.16 13.51 -10.39
CA CYS A 444 2.48 14.51 -9.56
C CYS A 444 1.00 14.18 -9.27
N THR A 445 0.31 13.45 -10.15
CA THR A 445 -1.08 13.01 -9.92
C THR A 445 -1.18 12.09 -8.68
N ARG A 446 -0.08 11.40 -8.33
CA ARG A 446 0.08 10.65 -7.08
C ARG A 446 0.09 11.54 -5.82
N ARG A 447 0.60 12.78 -5.90
CA ARG A 447 0.69 13.75 -4.79
C ARG A 447 -0.61 14.53 -4.53
N ARG A 448 -1.47 14.73 -5.54
CA ARG A 448 -2.67 15.61 -5.44
C ARG A 448 -3.79 15.12 -4.50
N LYS A 449 -3.64 13.97 -3.81
CA LYS A 449 -4.59 13.55 -2.75
C LYS A 449 -4.30 14.16 -1.37
N GLU A 450 -3.12 14.75 -1.13
CA GLU A 450 -2.70 15.13 0.23
C GLU A 450 -2.43 16.63 0.46
N VAL A 451 -2.28 17.46 -0.59
CA VAL A 451 -1.98 18.90 -0.40
C VAL A 451 -2.91 19.81 -1.19
N LYS A 452 -3.80 20.50 -0.46
CA LYS A 452 -4.60 21.66 -0.92
C LYS A 452 -4.27 22.89 -0.08
N SER A 453 -3.10 23.52 -0.29
CA SER A 453 -2.84 24.88 0.23
C SER A 453 -1.73 25.69 -0.47
N VAL A 454 -0.87 25.08 -1.30
CA VAL A 454 0.40 25.70 -1.73
C VAL A 454 0.32 26.52 -3.04
N VAL A 455 -0.78 26.40 -3.80
CA VAL A 455 -0.87 26.93 -5.18
C VAL A 455 -0.96 28.48 -5.25
N ASP A 456 -1.40 29.16 -4.18
CA ASP A 456 -1.56 30.62 -4.17
C ASP A 456 -0.27 31.41 -3.88
N VAL A 457 0.83 30.73 -3.50
CA VAL A 457 2.08 31.41 -3.06
C VAL A 457 3.11 31.55 -4.20
N LEU A 458 3.10 30.67 -5.19
CA LEU A 458 4.14 30.58 -6.23
C LEU A 458 3.92 31.49 -7.46
N SER A 459 2.86 32.29 -7.51
CA SER A 459 2.50 33.13 -8.67
C SER A 459 3.13 34.54 -8.67
N ARG A 460 4.28 34.73 -8.01
CA ARG A 460 4.87 36.07 -7.75
C ARG A 460 6.38 36.23 -7.98
N VAL A 461 7.06 35.24 -8.57
CA VAL A 461 8.50 35.33 -8.89
C VAL A 461 8.72 34.80 -10.30
N GLU A 462 9.69 35.39 -11.01
CA GLU A 462 10.18 35.06 -12.37
C GLU A 462 9.28 35.44 -13.55
N SER A 463 9.43 36.72 -13.94
CA SER A 463 9.28 37.22 -15.31
C SER A 463 10.66 37.68 -15.83
N GLU A 464 10.96 37.41 -17.11
CA GLU A 464 12.15 37.89 -17.87
C GLU A 464 13.48 37.19 -17.45
N GLU A 465 14.47 36.89 -18.31
CA GLU A 465 14.84 37.37 -19.67
C GLU A 465 15.21 36.23 -20.68
N GLU A 466 15.72 36.62 -21.86
CA GLU A 466 15.75 35.87 -23.14
C GLU A 466 16.98 34.97 -23.42
N VAL A 467 16.87 34.19 -24.51
CA VAL A 467 17.89 33.29 -25.08
C VAL A 467 18.60 33.94 -26.27
N THR A 468 19.94 33.79 -26.38
CA THR A 468 20.69 33.94 -27.65
C THR A 468 21.67 32.79 -27.88
N ALA A 469 22.16 32.63 -29.12
CA ALA A 469 22.52 31.32 -29.70
C ALA A 469 24.03 31.02 -29.91
N ASN A 470 24.32 29.72 -30.08
CA ASN A 470 25.61 29.10 -30.44
C ASN A 470 26.29 29.66 -31.72
N PRO A 471 27.61 29.47 -31.87
CA PRO A 471 28.06 28.43 -32.80
C PRO A 471 29.28 27.56 -32.39
N THR A 472 29.26 26.36 -32.96
CA THR A 472 30.20 25.22 -33.01
C THR A 472 31.69 25.51 -33.20
N ALA A 473 32.58 24.68 -32.63
CA ALA A 473 33.58 23.88 -33.39
C ALA A 473 34.48 22.92 -32.55
N ALA A 474 35.03 21.92 -33.25
CA ALA A 474 36.17 21.05 -32.93
C ALA A 474 35.96 19.82 -32.00
N ALA A 475 36.51 18.68 -32.44
CA ALA A 475 36.41 17.37 -31.80
C ALA A 475 37.79 16.74 -31.58
N ALA A 476 37.96 16.01 -30.48
CA ALA A 476 39.01 15.01 -30.28
C ALA A 476 38.58 13.98 -29.23
N SER A 477 38.98 12.72 -29.40
CA SER A 477 38.50 11.58 -28.60
C SER A 477 39.28 11.35 -27.31
N ALA A 478 38.59 11.43 -26.17
CA ALA A 478 38.92 10.78 -24.90
C ALA A 478 37.61 10.51 -24.14
N SER A 479 37.62 9.67 -23.10
CA SER A 479 36.47 9.48 -22.19
C SER A 479 36.18 10.78 -21.44
N GLY A 480 35.31 11.61 -22.00
CA GLY A 480 35.13 13.00 -21.61
C GLY A 480 34.25 13.17 -20.37
N ILE A 481 34.89 13.58 -19.28
CA ILE A 481 34.22 14.32 -18.20
C ILE A 481 34.38 15.81 -18.51
N ASN A 482 33.26 16.52 -18.65
CA ASN A 482 33.19 17.98 -18.79
C ASN A 482 32.58 18.59 -17.52
N PRO A 483 33.40 19.06 -16.55
CA PRO A 483 32.93 19.65 -15.30
C PRO A 483 31.96 20.83 -15.50
N THR A 484 32.15 21.61 -16.56
CA THR A 484 31.37 22.84 -16.82
C THR A 484 29.93 22.53 -17.24
N GLU A 485 29.70 21.37 -17.88
CA GLU A 485 28.37 20.88 -18.24
C GLU A 485 27.72 20.10 -17.08
N ALA A 486 28.53 19.38 -16.29
CA ALA A 486 28.04 18.47 -15.26
C ALA A 486 27.76 19.14 -13.90
N VAL A 487 28.56 20.12 -13.47
CA VAL A 487 28.39 20.73 -12.14
C VAL A 487 27.11 21.55 -12.06
N GLY A 488 26.32 21.32 -11.01
CA GLY A 488 25.02 21.95 -10.80
C GLY A 488 23.85 21.21 -11.46
N GLN A 489 24.10 20.19 -12.30
CA GLN A 489 23.04 19.37 -12.87
C GLN A 489 22.26 18.64 -11.77
N LYS A 490 20.93 18.72 -11.85
CA LYS A 490 20.02 17.96 -10.99
C LYS A 490 19.64 16.66 -11.68
N LEU A 491 19.73 15.55 -10.95
CA LEU A 491 19.20 14.27 -11.41
C LEU A 491 17.67 14.24 -11.18
N PRO A 492 16.91 13.43 -11.95
CA PRO A 492 15.49 13.23 -11.69
C PRO A 492 15.24 12.77 -10.24
N PRO A 493 14.22 13.31 -9.54
CA PRO A 493 13.93 12.90 -8.17
C PRO A 493 13.52 11.42 -8.13
N SER A 494 14.14 10.67 -7.21
CA SER A 494 13.85 9.26 -6.94
C SER A 494 12.97 9.12 -5.70
N THR A 495 12.28 8.00 -5.55
CA THR A 495 11.36 7.75 -4.44
C THR A 495 11.59 6.35 -3.89
N PHE A 496 11.84 6.25 -2.59
CA PHE A 496 12.12 5.00 -1.89
C PHE A 496 11.03 4.71 -0.86
N THR A 497 10.22 3.67 -1.12
CA THR A 497 9.18 3.19 -0.21
C THR A 497 9.69 2.00 0.59
N PHE A 498 9.51 2.02 1.90
CA PHE A 498 10.01 0.97 2.79
C PHE A 498 9.13 0.73 4.01
N THR A 499 9.36 -0.40 4.66
CA THR A 499 8.68 -0.87 5.87
C THR A 499 9.72 -1.33 6.90
N HIS A 500 9.27 -1.76 8.08
CA HIS A 500 10.11 -2.39 9.10
C HIS A 500 10.97 -3.53 8.52
N THR A 501 10.47 -4.27 7.51
CA THR A 501 11.20 -5.32 6.80
C THR A 501 12.54 -4.84 6.24
N GLN A 502 12.57 -3.67 5.59
CA GLN A 502 13.81 -3.11 5.03
C GLN A 502 14.76 -2.60 6.13
N CYS A 503 14.21 -2.02 7.21
CA CYS A 503 14.98 -1.59 8.37
C CYS A 503 15.71 -2.77 9.05
N ILE A 504 14.99 -3.87 9.27
CA ILE A 504 15.50 -5.10 9.88
C ILE A 504 16.50 -5.79 8.94
N LEU A 505 16.18 -5.90 7.64
CA LEU A 505 17.07 -6.47 6.63
C LEU A 505 18.39 -5.70 6.53
N TYR A 506 18.34 -4.37 6.54
CA TYR A 506 19.52 -3.53 6.62
C TYR A 506 20.29 -3.78 7.92
N ALA A 507 19.62 -3.79 9.08
CA ALA A 507 20.25 -4.01 10.37
C ALA A 507 21.02 -5.35 10.43
N LEU A 508 20.42 -6.44 9.95
CA LEU A 508 21.09 -7.74 9.79
C LEU A 508 22.26 -7.67 8.77
N GLY A 509 22.04 -6.99 7.64
CA GLY A 509 23.07 -6.74 6.61
C GLY A 509 24.26 -5.91 7.12
N VAL A 510 24.03 -5.05 8.11
CA VAL A 510 25.06 -4.36 8.91
C VAL A 510 25.21 -4.98 10.30
N GLY A 511 25.20 -6.31 10.39
CA GLY A 511 25.76 -7.09 11.50
C GLY A 511 25.02 -7.05 12.84
N MET A 512 23.84 -6.46 12.92
CA MET A 512 22.97 -6.66 14.09
C MET A 512 22.58 -8.13 14.21
N SER A 513 22.50 -8.63 15.44
CA SER A 513 22.25 -10.04 15.73
C SER A 513 21.55 -10.21 17.06
N THR A 514 20.59 -11.14 17.12
CA THR A 514 19.84 -11.55 18.33
C THR A 514 20.70 -12.21 19.41
N LYS A 515 22.00 -12.43 19.16
CA LYS A 515 22.99 -12.79 20.19
C LYS A 515 23.14 -11.71 21.27
N ASP A 516 22.81 -10.48 20.94
CA ASP A 516 22.90 -9.31 21.80
C ASP A 516 21.47 -8.78 22.04
N PRO A 517 20.96 -8.81 23.28
CA PRO A 517 19.59 -8.36 23.57
C PRO A 517 19.32 -6.91 23.15
N ASP A 518 20.32 -6.03 23.23
CA ASP A 518 20.18 -4.60 22.88
C ASP A 518 19.86 -4.40 21.39
N HIS A 519 20.17 -5.38 20.54
CA HIS A 519 19.89 -5.33 19.11
C HIS A 519 18.43 -5.64 18.78
N LEU A 520 17.63 -6.17 19.72
CA LEU A 520 16.24 -6.54 19.45
C LEU A 520 15.39 -5.34 18.99
N ARG A 521 15.70 -4.13 19.50
CA ARG A 521 15.07 -2.86 19.07
C ARG A 521 15.30 -2.48 17.60
N PHE A 522 16.21 -3.15 16.90
CA PHE A 522 16.48 -2.97 15.47
C PHE A 522 16.05 -4.20 14.63
N LEU A 523 15.63 -5.29 15.29
CA LEU A 523 15.42 -6.60 14.67
C LEU A 523 14.00 -7.14 14.84
N TYR A 524 13.19 -6.56 15.73
CA TYR A 524 11.81 -6.97 15.97
C TYR A 524 10.88 -5.76 15.95
N GLU A 525 9.97 -5.72 14.97
CA GLU A 525 9.00 -4.64 14.75
C GLU A 525 7.97 -4.48 15.87
N GLY A 526 7.78 -5.51 16.71
CA GLY A 526 6.94 -5.46 17.91
C GLY A 526 7.67 -5.02 19.19
N HIS A 527 8.96 -4.66 19.11
CA HIS A 527 9.68 -4.06 20.24
C HIS A 527 9.15 -2.64 20.50
N GLU A 528 8.94 -2.25 21.77
CA GLU A 528 8.34 -0.95 22.11
C GLU A 528 9.16 0.24 21.54
N ASP A 529 10.49 0.18 21.66
CA ASP A 529 11.42 1.14 21.04
C ASP A 529 11.86 0.74 19.60
N PHE A 530 11.05 0.01 18.82
CA PHE A 530 11.49 -0.42 17.49
C PHE A 530 11.91 0.78 16.62
N SER A 531 13.15 0.75 16.14
CA SER A 531 13.82 1.90 15.54
C SER A 531 14.60 1.52 14.29
N CYS A 532 14.74 2.47 13.38
CA CYS A 532 15.62 2.33 12.21
C CYS A 532 17.06 2.74 12.55
N LEU A 533 18.06 2.02 12.01
CA LEU A 533 19.45 2.41 12.20
C LEU A 533 19.77 3.71 11.43
N PRO A 534 20.46 4.70 12.05
CA PRO A 534 20.76 5.98 11.42
C PRO A 534 21.38 5.87 10.02
N THR A 535 22.28 4.91 9.80
CA THR A 535 22.97 4.73 8.52
C THR A 535 22.12 4.12 7.41
N PHE A 536 20.89 3.69 7.69
CA PHE A 536 19.91 3.34 6.64
C PHE A 536 19.56 4.54 5.76
N GLY A 537 19.74 5.77 6.26
CA GLY A 537 19.57 7.01 5.50
C GLY A 537 20.49 7.13 4.28
N VAL A 538 21.57 6.33 4.19
CA VAL A 538 22.36 6.22 2.94
C VAL A 538 21.61 5.43 1.88
N ILE A 539 20.97 4.31 2.25
CA ILE A 539 20.24 3.43 1.32
C ILE A 539 19.10 4.19 0.63
N THR A 540 18.35 4.97 1.40
CA THR A 540 17.21 5.77 0.92
C THR A 540 17.61 6.86 -0.08
N SER A 541 18.87 7.32 -0.02
CA SER A 541 19.44 8.30 -0.95
C SER A 541 20.20 7.63 -2.12
N GLN A 542 20.79 6.45 -1.92
CA GLN A 542 21.57 5.71 -2.92
C GLN A 542 20.74 5.35 -4.17
N ALA A 543 19.43 5.11 -4.00
CA ALA A 543 18.50 4.86 -5.11
C ALA A 543 18.50 6.00 -6.16
N ALA A 544 18.70 7.26 -5.75
CA ALA A 544 18.78 8.40 -6.67
C ALA A 544 20.03 8.38 -7.58
N MET A 545 21.04 7.56 -7.26
CA MET A 545 22.27 7.41 -8.04
C MET A 545 22.28 6.14 -8.89
N MET A 546 21.67 5.05 -8.41
CA MET A 546 21.81 3.72 -9.04
C MET A 546 20.81 3.43 -10.16
N ASP A 547 19.64 4.09 -10.20
CA ASP A 547 18.62 3.91 -11.25
C ASP A 547 18.99 4.64 -12.56
N GLY A 548 20.22 4.46 -13.05
CA GLY A 548 20.72 5.09 -14.28
C GLY A 548 20.98 6.61 -14.17
N GLY A 549 20.79 7.20 -12.99
CA GLY A 549 20.88 8.65 -12.78
C GLY A 549 22.22 9.28 -13.15
N LEU A 550 23.34 8.56 -12.95
CA LEU A 550 24.68 8.99 -13.37
C LEU A 550 24.93 8.91 -14.88
N SER A 551 24.27 7.98 -15.59
CA SER A 551 24.39 7.84 -17.06
C SER A 551 23.55 8.85 -17.84
N SER A 552 22.57 9.49 -17.20
CA SER A 552 21.69 10.49 -17.83
C SER A 552 22.24 11.92 -17.82
N ILE A 553 23.50 12.14 -17.41
CA ILE A 553 24.01 13.48 -17.12
C ILE A 553 24.85 14.03 -18.29
N PRO A 554 24.49 15.19 -18.87
CA PRO A 554 25.33 15.89 -19.84
C PRO A 554 26.74 16.15 -19.30
N GLY A 555 27.76 15.86 -20.11
CA GLY A 555 29.16 16.02 -19.71
C GLY A 555 29.76 14.88 -18.88
N LEU A 556 29.04 13.78 -18.60
CA LEU A 556 29.59 12.60 -17.91
C LEU A 556 29.47 11.32 -18.73
N ASN A 557 30.53 10.95 -19.46
CA ASN A 557 30.65 9.62 -20.08
C ASN A 557 31.52 8.70 -19.21
N ILE A 558 30.87 7.88 -18.38
CA ILE A 558 31.51 7.08 -17.30
C ILE A 558 31.35 5.58 -17.57
N ASP A 559 32.47 4.85 -17.53
CA ASP A 559 32.47 3.39 -17.42
C ASP A 559 32.20 2.98 -15.95
N PHE A 560 31.02 2.41 -15.70
CA PHE A 560 30.61 1.96 -14.37
C PHE A 560 31.47 0.83 -13.79
N THR A 561 32.26 0.11 -14.60
CA THR A 561 33.24 -0.88 -14.10
C THR A 561 34.43 -0.23 -13.41
N GLN A 562 34.69 1.06 -13.69
CA GLN A 562 35.79 1.87 -13.14
C GLN A 562 35.33 2.81 -12.00
N VAL A 563 34.08 2.65 -11.53
CA VAL A 563 33.48 3.48 -10.49
C VAL A 563 33.73 2.88 -9.11
N LEU A 564 34.43 3.64 -8.26
CA LEU A 564 34.71 3.32 -6.87
C LEU A 564 34.04 4.33 -5.93
N HIS A 565 33.48 3.84 -4.82
CA HIS A 565 32.98 4.72 -3.76
C HIS A 565 34.15 5.16 -2.87
N GLY A 566 34.54 6.43 -2.93
CA GLY A 566 35.72 6.96 -2.24
C GLY A 566 35.45 7.50 -0.83
N GLU A 567 34.39 8.29 -0.65
CA GLU A 567 33.99 8.84 0.66
C GLU A 567 32.47 8.93 0.77
N GLN A 568 31.94 8.75 1.98
CA GLN A 568 30.52 8.97 2.30
C GLN A 568 30.39 10.01 3.41
N TYR A 569 29.42 10.89 3.29
CA TYR A 569 28.87 11.68 4.38
C TYR A 569 27.36 11.46 4.49
N LEU A 570 26.84 11.44 5.71
CA LEU A 570 25.41 11.43 6.04
C LEU A 570 25.19 12.41 7.21
N GLU A 571 24.17 13.24 7.14
CA GLU A 571 23.67 14.08 8.22
C GLU A 571 22.15 13.87 8.34
N LEU A 572 21.68 13.53 9.55
CA LEU A 572 20.27 13.41 9.89
C LEU A 572 19.80 14.74 10.50
N TYR A 573 18.76 15.32 9.92
CA TYR A 573 18.04 16.46 10.50
C TYR A 573 16.88 15.99 11.40
N LYS A 574 16.38 14.77 11.15
CA LYS A 574 15.41 14.07 11.98
C LYS A 574 15.74 12.57 12.05
N PRO A 575 15.31 11.86 13.10
CA PRO A 575 15.37 10.40 13.13
C PRO A 575 14.64 9.79 11.92
N LEU A 576 15.17 8.68 11.39
CA LEU A 576 14.55 7.98 10.27
C LEU A 576 13.26 7.29 10.74
N PRO A 577 12.14 7.40 10.00
CA PRO A 577 10.94 6.64 10.32
C PRO A 577 11.17 5.14 10.08
N THR A 578 10.39 4.30 10.76
CA THR A 578 10.48 2.83 10.66
C THR A 578 9.72 2.26 9.46
N SER A 579 8.90 3.08 8.79
CA SER A 579 8.26 2.81 7.51
C SER A 579 7.88 4.13 6.85
N GLY A 580 7.69 4.15 5.53
CA GLY A 580 7.21 5.33 4.83
C GLY A 580 7.64 5.39 3.37
N THR A 581 7.50 6.56 2.77
CA THR A 581 7.96 6.87 1.41
C THR A 581 8.78 8.14 1.47
N LEU A 582 10.06 8.05 1.12
CA LEU A 582 10.98 9.18 1.07
C LEU A 582 11.25 9.59 -0.39
N THR A 583 11.37 10.89 -0.65
CA THR A 583 11.80 11.42 -1.96
C THR A 583 13.21 11.95 -1.85
N SER A 584 14.08 11.57 -2.78
CA SER A 584 15.50 11.95 -2.81
C SER A 584 15.81 12.81 -4.05
N GLU A 585 16.36 14.00 -3.83
CA GLU A 585 16.79 14.94 -4.87
C GLU A 585 18.32 15.01 -4.90
N CYS A 586 18.93 14.67 -6.03
CA CYS A 586 20.38 14.60 -6.19
C CYS A 586 20.90 15.70 -7.12
N ILE A 587 22.03 16.32 -6.77
CA ILE A 587 22.70 17.36 -7.55
C ILE A 587 24.20 17.04 -7.61
N ILE A 588 24.84 17.24 -8.78
CA ILE A 588 26.31 17.27 -8.85
C ILE A 588 26.79 18.55 -8.17
N ALA A 589 27.30 18.41 -6.94
CA ALA A 589 27.90 19.50 -6.20
C ALA A 589 29.20 19.96 -6.88
N ASP A 590 30.06 19.02 -7.30
CA ASP A 590 31.36 19.34 -7.89
C ASP A 590 31.99 18.18 -8.68
N VAL A 591 32.97 18.50 -9.52
CA VAL A 591 33.82 17.51 -10.21
C VAL A 591 35.29 17.93 -10.10
N LEU A 592 36.15 17.01 -9.64
CA LEU A 592 37.55 17.28 -9.28
C LEU A 592 38.51 16.38 -10.05
N ASP A 593 39.64 16.93 -10.48
CA ASP A 593 40.69 16.17 -11.13
C ASP A 593 41.71 15.66 -10.10
N LYS A 594 41.99 14.36 -10.10
CA LYS A 594 43.03 13.74 -9.26
C LYS A 594 44.26 13.29 -10.07
N GLY A 595 44.28 13.50 -11.39
CA GLY A 595 45.32 13.08 -12.31
C GLY A 595 44.96 11.77 -12.99
N SER A 596 45.13 10.64 -12.28
CA SER A 596 44.80 9.30 -12.79
C SER A 596 43.31 8.92 -12.70
N GLY A 597 42.44 9.86 -12.33
CA GLY A 597 41.00 9.66 -12.16
C GLY A 597 40.29 10.94 -11.74
N ALA A 598 38.95 10.92 -11.80
CA ALA A 598 38.08 12.02 -11.38
C ALA A 598 37.40 11.70 -10.04
N VAL A 599 37.01 12.75 -9.30
CA VAL A 599 36.05 12.64 -8.20
C VAL A 599 34.80 13.44 -8.56
N ILE A 600 33.64 12.81 -8.45
CA ILE A 600 32.32 13.43 -8.62
C ILE A 600 31.68 13.50 -7.23
N LEU A 601 31.30 14.71 -6.82
CA LEU A 601 30.59 14.95 -5.56
C LEU A 601 29.09 15.08 -5.85
N LEU A 602 28.30 14.23 -5.22
CA LEU A 602 26.85 14.15 -5.39
C LEU A 602 26.19 14.46 -4.05
N ASP A 603 25.48 15.58 -4.00
CA ASP A 603 24.71 16.04 -2.85
C ASP A 603 23.27 15.56 -3.02
N VAL A 604 22.76 14.79 -2.05
CA VAL A 604 21.43 14.20 -2.07
C VAL A 604 20.65 14.62 -0.83
N ASN A 605 19.57 15.39 -1.03
CA ASN A 605 18.63 15.73 0.04
C ASN A 605 17.44 14.75 -0.01
N THR A 606 17.06 14.21 1.13
CA THR A 606 15.99 13.20 1.22
C THR A 606 14.89 13.65 2.20
N TYR A 607 13.65 13.66 1.70
CA TYR A 607 12.49 14.29 2.31
C TYR A 607 11.38 13.28 2.62
N SER A 608 10.63 13.52 3.71
CA SER A 608 9.36 12.88 4.05
C SER A 608 8.24 13.90 3.91
N GLY A 609 7.45 13.82 2.85
CA GLY A 609 6.60 14.95 2.44
C GLY A 609 7.48 16.16 2.11
N ASP A 610 7.23 17.29 2.77
CA ASP A 610 8.02 18.52 2.65
C ASP A 610 9.16 18.62 3.69
N GLU A 611 9.27 17.67 4.62
CA GLU A 611 10.27 17.72 5.69
C GLU A 611 11.60 17.08 5.26
N LEU A 612 12.70 17.83 5.34
CA LEU A 612 14.05 17.29 5.14
C LEU A 612 14.41 16.35 6.29
N ILE A 613 14.68 15.08 5.98
CA ILE A 613 15.03 14.04 6.96
C ILE A 613 16.54 13.86 7.02
N CYS A 614 17.20 13.73 5.88
CA CYS A 614 18.64 13.58 5.81
C CYS A 614 19.27 14.19 4.56
N TYR A 615 20.57 14.50 4.67
CA TYR A 615 21.45 14.88 3.58
C TYR A 615 22.57 13.85 3.48
N ASN A 616 22.84 13.40 2.26
CA ASN A 616 24.00 12.57 1.94
C ASN A 616 24.92 13.32 0.98
N GLN A 617 26.23 13.17 1.15
CA GLN A 617 27.20 13.52 0.11
C GLN A 617 28.01 12.27 -0.25
N PHE A 618 27.82 11.80 -1.47
CA PHE A 618 28.56 10.68 -2.04
C PHE A 618 29.76 11.22 -2.82
N SER A 619 30.95 10.68 -2.55
CA SER A 619 32.19 11.01 -3.27
C SER A 619 32.59 9.81 -4.12
N VAL A 620 32.33 9.90 -5.41
CA VAL A 620 32.51 8.83 -6.39
C VAL A 620 33.82 9.05 -7.13
N PHE A 621 34.74 8.09 -7.07
CA PHE A 621 36.00 8.12 -7.80
C PHE A 621 35.89 7.30 -9.09
N VAL A 622 36.19 7.91 -10.23
CA VAL A 622 36.20 7.25 -11.54
C VAL A 622 37.65 7.05 -11.97
N VAL A 623 38.10 5.80 -11.99
CA VAL A 623 39.47 5.44 -12.41
C VAL A 623 39.66 5.78 -13.89
N GLY A 624 40.82 6.35 -14.25
CA GLY A 624 41.18 6.69 -15.63
C GLY A 624 40.57 7.98 -16.18
N ALA A 625 39.46 8.48 -15.61
CA ALA A 625 38.75 9.66 -16.13
C ALA A 625 39.30 11.03 -15.66
N GLY A 626 40.57 11.08 -15.23
CA GLY A 626 41.25 12.31 -14.79
C GLY A 626 42.10 12.95 -15.91
N GLY A 627 42.89 13.96 -15.55
CA GLY A 627 43.85 14.60 -16.46
C GLY A 627 43.26 15.71 -17.35
N PHE A 628 42.05 16.16 -17.05
CA PHE A 628 41.36 17.27 -17.75
C PHE A 628 41.75 18.66 -17.21
N GLY A 629 42.67 18.75 -16.24
CA GLY A 629 43.20 20.03 -15.73
C GLY A 629 42.29 20.71 -14.70
N GLY A 630 41.36 19.98 -14.11
CA GLY A 630 40.41 20.51 -13.12
C GLY A 630 41.03 20.82 -11.75
N LYS A 631 40.26 21.50 -10.91
CA LYS A 631 40.65 21.76 -9.51
C LYS A 631 40.76 20.45 -8.72
N ARG A 632 41.72 20.39 -7.79
CA ARG A 632 42.02 19.19 -6.98
C ARG A 632 41.20 19.10 -5.68
N THR A 633 40.53 20.17 -5.28
CA THR A 633 39.79 20.32 -4.01
C THR A 633 38.48 21.08 -4.22
N SER A 634 37.52 20.90 -3.32
CA SER A 634 36.25 21.63 -3.29
C SER A 634 35.93 22.09 -1.89
N GLU A 635 35.42 23.31 -1.77
CA GLU A 635 34.85 23.85 -0.51
C GLU A 635 33.48 23.23 -0.19
N LYS A 636 32.80 22.64 -1.19
CA LYS A 636 31.55 21.90 -1.00
C LYS A 636 31.77 20.51 -0.38
N ALA A 637 32.99 19.97 -0.45
CA ALA A 637 33.30 18.65 0.08
C ALA A 637 33.32 18.66 1.63
N LYS A 638 32.49 17.82 2.25
CA LYS A 638 32.53 17.59 3.71
C LYS A 638 33.86 16.94 4.07
N ALA A 639 34.75 17.67 4.74
CA ALA A 639 36.13 17.25 4.96
C ALA A 639 36.25 16.05 5.92
N PRO A 640 37.04 15.00 5.58
CA PRO A 640 37.44 13.98 6.53
C PRO A 640 38.49 14.52 7.52
N LEU A 641 38.50 13.99 8.74
CA LEU A 641 39.37 14.46 9.83
C LEU A 641 40.22 13.31 10.37
N PRO A 642 41.55 13.48 10.51
CA PRO A 642 42.42 12.43 11.06
C PRO A 642 42.03 12.10 12.52
N PRO A 643 42.30 10.86 12.98
CA PRO A 643 42.11 10.51 14.39
C PRO A 643 43.09 11.29 15.29
N PRO A 644 42.72 11.56 16.55
CA PRO A 644 43.62 12.14 17.55
C PRO A 644 44.94 11.36 17.70
N LYS A 645 46.06 12.06 17.91
CA LYS A 645 47.40 11.46 18.07
C LYS A 645 47.62 10.92 19.50
N ARG A 646 46.71 10.04 19.96
CA ARG A 646 46.71 9.36 21.27
C ARG A 646 46.11 7.96 21.12
N ALA A 647 46.19 7.12 22.15
CA ALA A 647 45.51 5.83 22.15
C ALA A 647 43.98 6.00 21.99
N PRO A 648 43.27 5.04 21.35
CA PRO A 648 41.80 5.04 21.30
C PRO A 648 41.20 4.95 22.71
N ASP A 649 40.07 5.62 22.91
CA ASP A 649 39.28 5.53 24.15
C ASP A 649 38.50 4.21 24.23
N ALA A 650 38.09 3.68 23.07
CA ALA A 650 37.43 2.39 22.94
C ALA A 650 37.85 1.69 21.64
N VAL A 651 37.87 0.35 21.67
CA VAL A 651 38.12 -0.49 20.50
C VAL A 651 37.09 -1.62 20.50
N VAL A 652 36.26 -1.68 19.46
CA VAL A 652 35.27 -2.75 19.27
C VAL A 652 35.71 -3.63 18.10
N ILE A 653 35.64 -4.95 18.29
CA ILE A 653 35.98 -5.94 17.28
C ILE A 653 34.74 -6.77 17.00
N ASP A 654 34.32 -6.81 15.73
CA ASP A 654 33.17 -7.61 15.29
C ASP A 654 33.48 -8.34 13.98
N SER A 655 33.02 -9.58 13.83
CA SER A 655 33.35 -10.46 12.71
C SER A 655 32.23 -10.44 11.67
N THR A 656 32.56 -10.06 10.44
CA THR A 656 31.61 -10.19 9.32
C THR A 656 31.37 -11.65 8.99
N THR A 657 30.16 -11.99 8.53
CA THR A 657 29.88 -13.35 8.04
C THR A 657 30.46 -13.58 6.64
N ARG A 658 30.64 -14.83 6.23
CA ARG A 658 31.04 -15.17 4.85
C ARG A 658 30.05 -14.62 3.82
N ASP A 659 28.77 -14.60 4.17
CA ASP A 659 27.68 -14.17 3.30
C ASP A 659 27.27 -12.70 3.55
N GLN A 660 28.08 -11.91 4.27
CA GLN A 660 27.72 -10.54 4.68
C GLN A 660 27.41 -9.64 3.48
N ALA A 661 28.18 -9.75 2.40
CA ALA A 661 27.93 -9.00 1.16
C ALA A 661 26.67 -9.48 0.42
N ALA A 662 26.38 -10.79 0.48
CA ALA A 662 25.19 -11.40 -0.11
C ALA A 662 23.90 -11.02 0.62
N LEU A 663 23.97 -10.77 1.93
CA LEU A 663 22.88 -10.21 2.73
C LEU A 663 22.75 -8.70 2.56
N TYR A 664 23.85 -7.94 2.69
CA TYR A 664 23.84 -6.48 2.65
C TYR A 664 23.29 -5.93 1.32
N ARG A 665 23.66 -6.54 0.18
CA ARG A 665 23.18 -6.12 -1.16
C ARG A 665 21.66 -6.14 -1.31
N LEU A 666 20.94 -6.95 -0.53
CA LEU A 666 19.47 -6.98 -0.53
C LEU A 666 18.85 -5.67 -0.02
N SER A 667 19.66 -4.77 0.56
CA SER A 667 19.26 -3.42 0.94
C SER A 667 19.20 -2.44 -0.26
N GLY A 668 19.86 -2.74 -1.40
CA GLY A 668 19.78 -1.91 -2.60
C GLY A 668 21.03 -1.88 -3.50
N ASP A 669 22.21 -2.20 -2.98
CA ASP A 669 23.46 -2.17 -3.77
C ASP A 669 23.75 -3.52 -4.42
N TRP A 670 23.19 -3.72 -5.62
CA TRP A 670 23.24 -4.96 -6.37
C TRP A 670 24.56 -5.22 -7.12
N ASN A 671 25.56 -4.33 -7.05
CA ASN A 671 26.78 -4.37 -7.87
C ASN A 671 27.45 -5.76 -7.85
N PRO A 672 27.67 -6.42 -9.01
CA PRO A 672 28.26 -7.75 -9.09
C PRO A 672 29.65 -7.89 -8.44
N LEU A 673 30.41 -6.78 -8.30
CA LEU A 673 31.69 -6.73 -7.58
C LEU A 673 31.64 -7.37 -6.18
N HIS A 674 30.48 -7.36 -5.54
CA HIS A 674 30.28 -7.84 -4.18
C HIS A 674 29.78 -9.29 -4.08
N ILE A 675 29.59 -10.00 -5.21
CA ILE A 675 29.11 -11.39 -5.20
C ILE A 675 29.63 -12.30 -6.34
N ASP A 676 29.95 -11.76 -7.52
CA ASP A 676 30.46 -12.53 -8.67
C ASP A 676 32.00 -12.50 -8.71
N PRO A 677 32.69 -13.64 -8.54
CA PRO A 677 34.15 -13.71 -8.60
C PRO A 677 34.74 -13.26 -9.94
N SER A 678 34.02 -13.48 -11.05
CA SER A 678 34.45 -13.11 -12.39
C SER A 678 34.46 -11.58 -12.55
N PHE A 679 33.40 -10.93 -12.07
CA PHE A 679 33.30 -9.46 -12.10
C PHE A 679 34.29 -8.80 -11.13
N ALA A 680 34.46 -9.36 -9.93
CA ALA A 680 35.47 -8.89 -8.99
C ALA A 680 36.90 -8.95 -9.57
N ALA A 681 37.22 -10.01 -10.33
CA ALA A 681 38.49 -10.13 -11.04
C ALA A 681 38.69 -9.06 -12.13
N MET A 682 37.64 -8.70 -12.88
CA MET A 682 37.70 -7.59 -13.84
C MET A 682 38.00 -6.24 -13.16
N GLY A 683 37.44 -6.02 -11.95
CA GLY A 683 37.75 -4.85 -11.11
C GLY A 683 39.12 -4.89 -10.41
N GLY A 684 39.96 -5.91 -10.68
CA GLY A 684 41.29 -6.05 -10.08
C GLY A 684 41.33 -6.71 -8.69
N PHE A 685 40.21 -7.25 -8.21
CA PHE A 685 40.13 -7.91 -6.90
C PHE A 685 40.25 -9.43 -7.02
N LYS A 686 40.94 -10.08 -6.07
CA LYS A 686 41.17 -11.54 -6.09
C LYS A 686 39.92 -12.38 -5.83
N ALA A 687 38.89 -11.78 -5.23
CA ALA A 687 37.60 -12.37 -4.90
C ALA A 687 36.60 -11.23 -4.60
N PRO A 688 35.28 -11.51 -4.52
CA PRO A 688 34.29 -10.50 -4.20
C PRO A 688 34.53 -9.83 -2.84
N ILE A 689 34.50 -8.51 -2.82
CA ILE A 689 34.76 -7.69 -1.63
C ILE A 689 33.46 -7.30 -0.93
N LEU A 690 33.51 -7.02 0.35
CA LEU A 690 32.39 -6.45 1.09
C LEU A 690 32.15 -4.99 0.66
N HIS A 691 30.89 -4.56 0.59
CA HIS A 691 30.54 -3.17 0.35
C HIS A 691 31.20 -2.24 1.37
N GLY A 692 31.77 -1.12 0.91
CA GLY A 692 32.30 -0.07 1.80
C GLY A 692 31.21 0.44 2.76
N LEU A 693 29.99 0.64 2.25
CA LEU A 693 28.83 1.05 3.04
C LEU A 693 28.36 0.02 4.09
N CYS A 694 28.67 -1.28 3.91
CA CYS A 694 28.46 -2.28 4.96
C CYS A 694 29.47 -2.06 6.11
N SER A 695 30.76 -1.91 5.79
CA SER A 695 31.82 -1.64 6.79
C SER A 695 31.60 -0.32 7.54
N PHE A 696 31.05 0.68 6.85
CA PHE A 696 30.55 1.94 7.42
C PHE A 696 29.40 1.72 8.41
N GLY A 697 28.41 0.92 8.07
CA GLY A 697 27.31 0.54 8.98
C GLY A 697 27.81 -0.20 10.23
N PHE A 698 28.82 -1.07 10.08
CA PHE A 698 29.51 -1.70 11.20
C PHE A 698 30.14 -0.66 12.14
N ALA A 699 31.00 0.23 11.62
CA ALA A 699 31.63 1.26 12.43
C ALA A 699 30.63 2.21 13.09
N ALA A 700 29.55 2.59 12.38
CA ALA A 700 28.50 3.46 12.89
C ALA A 700 27.72 2.81 14.05
N ARG A 701 27.34 1.52 13.94
CA ARG A 701 26.65 0.84 15.06
C ARG A 701 27.56 0.67 16.29
N HIS A 702 28.86 0.49 16.10
CA HIS A 702 29.81 0.43 17.22
C HIS A 702 29.84 1.75 18.00
N VAL A 703 29.86 2.90 17.30
CA VAL A 703 29.74 4.21 17.95
C VAL A 703 28.38 4.40 18.62
N LEU A 704 27.29 4.02 17.94
CA LEU A 704 25.92 4.14 18.46
C LEU A 704 25.75 3.36 19.76
N LYS A 705 26.26 2.13 19.84
CA LYS A 705 26.26 1.34 21.07
C LYS A 705 27.18 1.94 22.14
N GLN A 706 28.42 2.29 21.77
CA GLN A 706 29.47 2.67 22.73
C GLN A 706 29.28 4.07 23.36
N TYR A 707 28.69 5.01 22.64
CA TYR A 707 28.62 6.43 23.05
C TYR A 707 27.22 7.05 22.98
N ALA A 708 26.23 6.34 22.40
CA ALA A 708 24.85 6.80 22.29
C ALA A 708 23.82 5.83 22.89
N ASP A 709 24.23 4.81 23.65
CA ASP A 709 23.34 3.87 24.35
C ASP A 709 22.33 3.18 23.43
N ASN A 710 22.73 2.93 22.17
CA ASN A 710 21.87 2.44 21.09
C ASN A 710 20.63 3.32 20.79
N ASP A 711 20.62 4.60 21.17
CA ASP A 711 19.57 5.58 20.86
C ASP A 711 19.83 6.28 19.51
N PRO A 712 19.04 6.00 18.44
CA PRO A 712 19.23 6.59 17.13
C PRO A 712 18.98 8.11 17.09
N SER A 713 18.19 8.66 18.02
CA SER A 713 17.88 10.09 18.07
C SER A 713 19.09 10.95 18.42
N ARG A 714 20.11 10.33 19.05
CA ARG A 714 21.39 10.97 19.36
C ARG A 714 22.37 10.98 18.19
N PHE A 715 22.11 10.25 17.10
CA PHE A 715 23.02 10.21 15.95
C PHE A 715 22.75 11.39 15.01
N LYS A 716 23.70 12.34 14.93
CA LYS A 716 23.56 13.53 14.07
C LYS A 716 24.15 13.31 12.68
N ALA A 717 25.43 12.97 12.59
CA ALA A 717 26.10 12.85 11.30
C ALA A 717 27.26 11.85 11.33
N ILE A 718 27.71 11.41 10.16
CA ILE A 718 28.90 10.56 10.00
C ILE A 718 29.64 10.91 8.71
N LYS A 719 30.97 10.97 8.79
CA LYS A 719 31.89 11.08 7.65
C LYS A 719 32.83 9.88 7.65
N VAL A 720 33.09 9.30 6.48
CA VAL A 720 34.16 8.31 6.27
C VAL A 720 34.89 8.52 4.94
N ARG A 721 36.16 8.12 4.87
CA ARG A 721 36.90 7.83 3.64
C ARG A 721 37.24 6.34 3.57
N PHE A 722 36.82 5.67 2.49
CA PHE A 722 37.17 4.28 2.21
C PHE A 722 38.63 4.21 1.72
N ALA A 723 39.40 3.24 2.23
CA ALA A 723 40.85 3.17 2.00
C ALA A 723 41.32 1.84 1.40
N LYS A 724 40.82 0.71 1.92
CA LYS A 724 41.19 -0.65 1.47
C LYS A 724 39.95 -1.55 1.49
N PRO A 725 39.88 -2.60 0.65
CA PRO A 725 38.77 -3.53 0.65
C PRO A 725 38.76 -4.40 1.92
N VAL A 726 37.56 -4.86 2.28
CA VAL A 726 37.30 -5.88 3.31
C VAL A 726 36.81 -7.14 2.60
N MET A 727 37.27 -8.32 3.01
CA MET A 727 36.73 -9.59 2.54
C MET A 727 35.62 -10.08 3.47
N PRO A 728 34.45 -10.53 2.96
CA PRO A 728 33.43 -11.16 3.80
C PRO A 728 34.00 -12.35 4.59
N GLY A 729 33.78 -12.36 5.91
CA GLY A 729 34.38 -13.32 6.84
C GLY A 729 35.53 -12.75 7.69
N GLN A 730 36.06 -11.55 7.37
CA GLN A 730 37.08 -10.88 8.17
C GLN A 730 36.48 -10.10 9.36
N SER A 731 37.32 -9.81 10.36
CA SER A 731 36.93 -9.07 11.55
C SER A 731 37.28 -7.58 11.45
N LEU A 732 36.28 -6.73 11.66
CA LEU A 732 36.41 -5.29 11.67
C LEU A 732 36.74 -4.82 13.10
N GLN A 733 37.88 -4.16 13.24
CA GLN A 733 38.32 -3.48 14.46
C GLN A 733 38.05 -1.98 14.30
N THR A 734 37.06 -1.45 15.04
CA THR A 734 36.73 -0.03 15.08
C THR A 734 37.38 0.61 16.31
N GLU A 735 38.41 1.41 16.06
CA GLU A 735 39.11 2.25 17.03
C GLU A 735 38.38 3.60 17.13
N MET A 736 38.08 4.07 18.35
CA MET A 736 37.25 5.25 18.59
C MET A 736 37.90 6.20 19.60
N TRP A 737 37.77 7.51 19.37
CA TRP A 737 38.24 8.58 20.24
C TRP A 737 37.12 9.60 20.44
N LYS A 738 36.76 9.89 21.69
CA LYS A 738 35.73 10.86 22.06
C LYS A 738 36.34 12.25 22.26
N GLU A 739 35.92 13.21 21.45
CA GLU A 739 36.29 14.62 21.53
C GLU A 739 35.00 15.45 21.65
N GLY A 740 34.52 15.61 22.90
CA GLY A 740 33.21 16.21 23.18
C GLY A 740 32.05 15.38 22.63
N ASN A 741 31.27 15.97 21.73
CA ASN A 741 30.15 15.31 21.04
C ASN A 741 30.56 14.63 19.73
N ARG A 742 31.81 14.76 19.29
CA ARG A 742 32.35 14.09 18.10
C ARG A 742 33.13 12.86 18.51
N ILE A 743 32.78 11.71 17.94
CA ILE A 743 33.53 10.47 18.07
C ILE A 743 34.36 10.32 16.79
N HIS A 744 35.65 10.61 16.84
CA HIS A 744 36.58 10.26 15.77
C HIS A 744 36.71 8.73 15.73
N LEU A 745 36.84 8.16 14.55
CA LEU A 745 36.98 6.71 14.40
C LEU A 745 37.94 6.32 13.26
N GLN A 746 38.46 5.11 13.38
CA GLN A 746 39.23 4.43 12.36
C GLN A 746 38.80 2.96 12.36
N CYS A 747 38.63 2.36 11.19
CA CYS A 747 38.29 0.93 11.10
C CYS A 747 39.38 0.18 10.34
N LYS A 748 39.76 -0.99 10.87
CA LYS A 748 40.79 -1.87 10.32
C LYS A 748 40.26 -3.30 10.16
N VAL A 749 40.90 -4.07 9.30
CA VAL A 749 40.79 -5.54 9.29
C VAL A 749 41.76 -6.10 10.31
N ARG A 750 41.25 -6.70 11.39
CA ARG A 750 42.04 -7.23 12.53
C ARG A 750 43.13 -8.20 12.09
N GLU A 751 42.82 -9.06 11.13
CA GLU A 751 43.71 -10.12 10.65
C GLU A 751 44.92 -9.61 9.86
N THR A 752 44.92 -8.33 9.45
CA THR A 752 45.97 -7.75 8.58
C THR A 752 46.47 -6.37 9.03
N ASP A 753 45.90 -5.80 10.09
CA ASP A 753 46.02 -4.39 10.53
C ASP A 753 45.76 -3.36 9.39
N ALA A 754 45.16 -3.80 8.28
CA ALA A 754 44.88 -2.95 7.14
C ALA A 754 43.76 -1.96 7.47
N VAL A 755 44.07 -0.66 7.46
CA VAL A 755 43.07 0.40 7.64
C VAL A 755 42.13 0.46 6.44
N VAL A 756 40.83 0.30 6.68
CA VAL A 756 39.77 0.25 5.66
C VAL A 756 38.85 1.47 5.69
N LEU A 757 38.61 2.06 6.87
CA LEU A 757 37.99 3.38 7.02
C LEU A 757 38.98 4.36 7.66
N THR A 758 39.18 5.50 7.02
CA THR A 758 40.11 6.56 7.43
C THR A 758 39.39 7.89 7.54
N GLY A 759 40.00 8.84 8.27
CA GLY A 759 39.55 10.23 8.30
C GLY A 759 38.12 10.41 8.82
N ALA A 760 37.65 9.48 9.65
CA ALA A 760 36.25 9.28 9.92
C ALA A 760 35.83 9.83 11.29
N TYR A 761 34.57 10.24 11.38
CA TYR A 761 33.96 10.67 12.63
C TYR A 761 32.44 10.50 12.58
N VAL A 762 31.84 10.36 13.77
CA VAL A 762 30.40 10.49 14.02
C VAL A 762 30.19 11.73 14.89
N ASP A 763 29.30 12.61 14.48
CA ASP A 763 28.74 13.63 15.35
C ASP A 763 27.51 13.07 16.04
N LEU A 764 27.49 13.16 17.36
CA LEU A 764 26.29 12.92 18.15
C LEU A 764 25.63 14.27 18.47
N HIS A 765 24.30 14.27 18.60
CA HIS A 765 23.65 15.32 19.36
C HIS A 765 24.20 15.27 20.78
N GLY A 766 24.59 16.44 21.30
CA GLY A 766 24.98 16.55 22.69
C GLY A 766 23.85 16.03 23.57
N THR A 767 24.20 15.32 24.63
CA THR A 767 23.24 15.13 25.71
C THR A 767 22.82 16.50 26.18
N SER A 768 21.56 16.89 25.91
CA SER A 768 20.83 17.61 26.94
C SER A 768 20.99 16.77 28.19
N GLU A 769 21.48 17.37 29.28
CA GLU A 769 21.86 16.63 30.49
C GLU A 769 20.61 16.07 31.18
N ALA A 770 20.17 14.93 30.64
CA ALA A 770 19.18 14.00 31.15
C ALA A 770 19.86 12.74 31.69
N SER A 771 21.09 12.90 32.18
CA SER A 771 21.45 12.22 33.43
C SER A 771 20.93 13.12 34.55
N PRO A 772 20.16 12.63 35.54
CA PRO A 772 19.76 13.45 36.67
C PRO A 772 21.00 13.95 37.40
N GLY A 773 21.29 15.24 37.24
CA GLY A 773 22.42 15.92 37.85
C GLY A 773 22.19 16.09 39.34
N ILE A 774 22.51 15.05 40.12
CA ILE A 774 22.57 15.15 41.57
C ILE A 774 23.77 16.04 41.92
N LEU A 775 23.51 17.32 42.18
CA LEU A 775 24.47 18.24 42.79
C LEU A 775 24.55 17.98 44.31
N THR A 776 25.03 16.80 44.69
CA THR A 776 25.37 16.50 46.09
C THR A 776 26.61 17.27 46.52
N GLN A 777 26.40 18.34 47.29
CA GLN A 777 27.37 18.79 48.29
C GLN A 777 26.76 18.59 49.69
N GLY A 778 26.97 17.42 50.28
CA GLY A 778 26.65 17.16 51.70
C GLY A 778 25.77 15.91 51.92
N GLY A 779 26.38 14.73 51.83
CA GLY A 779 25.70 13.44 52.01
C GLY A 779 25.29 13.14 53.45
N ASP A 780 24.28 13.86 53.95
CA ASP A 780 23.69 13.74 55.28
C ASP A 780 22.23 14.25 55.31
N LEU A 781 21.49 14.08 54.21
CA LEU A 781 20.09 14.53 54.05
C LEU A 781 19.16 13.34 53.79
N GLN A 782 17.99 13.31 54.46
CA GLN A 782 17.00 12.24 54.29
C GLN A 782 16.32 12.29 52.91
N SER A 783 16.17 13.48 52.35
CA SER A 783 15.56 13.70 51.03
C SER A 783 16.35 13.13 49.85
N GLU A 784 17.67 12.88 50.00
CA GLU A 784 18.51 12.35 48.91
C GLU A 784 18.00 11.01 48.35
N LEU A 785 17.55 10.10 49.21
CA LEU A 785 17.00 8.80 48.81
C LEU A 785 15.70 8.94 48.00
N ILE A 786 14.87 9.91 48.37
CA ILE A 786 13.61 10.21 47.66
C ILE A 786 13.93 10.78 46.27
N PHE A 787 14.87 11.72 46.18
CA PHE A 787 15.29 12.30 44.90
C PHE A 787 16.01 11.31 43.97
N ALA A 788 16.74 10.34 44.52
CA ALA A 788 17.32 9.25 43.76
C ALA A 788 16.25 8.33 43.13
N GLU A 789 15.21 7.93 43.90
CA GLU A 789 14.11 7.11 43.38
C GLU A 789 13.22 7.87 42.39
N ILE A 790 12.97 9.18 42.61
CA ILE A 790 12.31 10.05 41.63
C ILE A 790 13.12 10.09 40.32
N GLY A 791 14.44 10.30 40.41
CA GLY A 791 15.33 10.28 39.24
C GLY A 791 15.31 8.96 38.48
N ARG A 792 15.25 7.83 39.21
CA ARG A 792 15.12 6.49 38.63
C ARG A 792 13.81 6.33 37.86
N ARG A 793 12.66 6.70 38.45
CA ARG A 793 11.35 6.55 37.81
C ARG A 793 11.10 7.52 36.65
N ILE A 794 11.70 8.71 36.68
CA ILE A 794 11.67 9.63 35.52
C ILE A 794 12.41 9.00 34.33
N LYS A 795 13.44 8.18 34.55
CA LYS A 795 14.10 7.41 33.48
C LYS A 795 13.17 6.35 32.88
N ASP A 796 12.37 5.68 33.71
CA ASP A 796 11.47 4.60 33.31
C ASP A 796 10.17 5.10 32.63
N MET A 797 9.64 6.27 33.04
CA MET A 797 8.29 6.74 32.66
C MET A 797 8.26 8.19 32.08
N GLY A 798 9.41 8.82 31.89
CA GLY A 798 9.51 10.27 31.70
C GLY A 798 8.88 10.82 30.42
N SER A 799 8.82 10.05 29.33
CA SER A 799 8.37 10.54 28.01
C SER A 799 6.90 10.97 27.97
N GLU A 800 6.03 10.29 28.73
CA GLU A 800 4.62 10.67 28.86
C GLU A 800 4.43 11.79 29.89
N MET A 801 5.18 11.73 30.99
CA MET A 801 5.10 12.71 32.08
C MET A 801 5.57 14.10 31.60
N VAL A 802 6.68 14.20 30.86
CA VAL A 802 7.20 15.46 30.31
C VAL A 802 6.19 16.14 29.39
N LYS A 803 5.46 15.36 28.55
CA LYS A 803 4.40 15.89 27.67
C LYS A 803 3.22 16.50 28.46
N LYS A 804 2.84 15.89 29.59
CA LYS A 804 1.75 16.38 30.47
C LYS A 804 2.18 17.60 31.30
N VAL A 805 3.42 17.61 31.82
CA VAL A 805 3.96 18.70 32.66
C VAL A 805 4.26 19.95 31.82
N ASN A 806 5.16 19.81 30.84
CA ASN A 806 5.80 20.88 30.08
C ASN A 806 6.29 22.07 30.94
N ALA A 807 7.12 21.76 31.95
CA ALA A 807 7.69 22.70 32.93
C ALA A 807 8.88 22.06 33.67
N VAL A 808 9.84 22.87 34.12
CA VAL A 808 11.00 22.45 34.92
C VAL A 808 10.81 22.83 36.39
N PHE A 809 10.90 21.84 37.28
CA PHE A 809 10.85 22.01 38.74
C PHE A 809 12.23 21.82 39.38
N SER A 810 12.63 22.74 40.25
CA SER A 810 13.82 22.65 41.11
C SER A 810 13.43 22.63 42.58
N TRP A 811 14.22 21.95 43.40
CA TRP A 811 14.06 21.86 44.85
C TRP A 811 15.33 22.33 45.55
N GLU A 812 15.20 23.21 46.53
CA GLU A 812 16.25 23.71 47.41
C GLU A 812 15.97 23.19 48.82
N ILE A 813 16.69 22.15 49.25
CA ILE A 813 16.55 21.57 50.58
C ILE A 813 17.45 22.32 51.55
N THR A 814 16.91 22.74 52.68
CA THR A 814 17.63 23.49 53.72
C THR A 814 17.84 22.62 54.97
N LYS A 815 19.02 22.74 55.60
CA LYS A 815 19.35 22.15 56.90
C LYS A 815 19.82 23.28 57.82
N ALA A 816 19.34 23.32 59.06
CA ALA A 816 19.61 24.41 60.02
C ALA A 816 19.29 25.86 59.54
N GLY A 817 18.42 26.02 58.52
CA GLY A 817 17.51 27.16 58.42
C GLY A 817 17.95 28.45 57.70
N LYS A 818 19.15 28.56 57.09
CA LYS A 818 19.52 29.78 56.33
C LYS A 818 20.18 29.64 54.94
N ASN A 819 20.70 28.47 54.56
CA ASN A 819 21.18 28.21 53.19
C ASN A 819 20.62 26.88 52.66
N PRO A 820 20.46 26.71 51.33
CA PRO A 820 20.25 25.40 50.73
C PRO A 820 21.46 24.50 51.05
N ALA A 821 21.21 23.36 51.67
CA ALA A 821 22.17 22.29 51.87
C ALA A 821 22.31 21.43 50.61
N ALA A 822 21.22 21.26 49.84
CA ALA A 822 21.26 20.64 48.52
C ALA A 822 20.29 21.33 47.56
N GLN A 823 20.59 21.24 46.26
CA GLN A 823 19.66 21.59 45.20
C GLN A 823 19.48 20.38 44.28
N TRP A 824 18.23 20.05 43.96
CA TRP A 824 17.88 18.98 43.02
C TRP A 824 17.00 19.51 41.89
N SER A 825 17.30 19.08 40.66
CA SER A 825 16.51 19.33 39.46
C SER A 825 16.63 18.12 38.55
N ALA A 826 15.56 17.77 37.84
CA ALA A 826 15.59 16.75 36.79
C ALA A 826 16.18 17.27 35.45
N TYR A 827 16.58 18.56 35.39
CA TYR A 827 17.08 19.23 34.19
C TYR A 827 18.10 20.32 34.54
N ASN A 828 19.25 20.32 33.86
CA ASN A 828 20.29 21.35 34.02
C ASN A 828 20.00 22.60 33.18
N GLY A 829 19.02 23.39 33.64
CA GLY A 829 18.68 24.67 33.06
C GLY A 829 17.86 25.54 34.01
N LYS A 830 17.37 26.69 33.51
CA LYS A 830 16.56 27.60 34.32
C LYS A 830 15.23 26.93 34.69
N ALA A 831 14.96 26.77 35.98
CA ALA A 831 13.70 26.23 36.47
C ALA A 831 12.54 27.22 36.27
N ASP A 832 11.37 26.71 35.87
CA ASP A 832 10.13 27.47 35.81
C ASP A 832 9.55 27.70 37.21
N VAL A 833 9.78 26.74 38.12
CA VAL A 833 9.35 26.80 39.52
C VAL A 833 10.45 26.22 40.42
N THR A 834 10.76 26.92 41.51
CA THR A 834 11.68 26.47 42.56
C THR A 834 10.97 26.39 43.90
N PHE A 835 11.04 25.23 44.54
CA PHE A 835 10.56 24.98 45.90
C PHE A 835 11.71 25.08 46.90
N THR A 836 11.55 25.80 48.01
CA THR A 836 12.51 25.83 49.13
C THR A 836 11.84 25.29 50.39
N VAL A 837 12.45 24.31 51.06
CA VAL A 837 11.85 23.61 52.22
C VAL A 837 12.96 23.07 53.14
N SER A 838 12.65 22.74 54.40
CA SER A 838 13.60 22.00 55.25
C SER A 838 13.63 20.51 54.88
N ASP A 839 14.72 19.81 55.18
CA ASP A 839 14.81 18.36 54.97
C ASP A 839 13.72 17.62 55.77
N GLU A 840 13.48 18.08 57.01
CA GLU A 840 12.44 17.53 57.90
C GLU A 840 11.01 17.79 57.36
N ASP A 841 10.67 19.03 56.98
CA ASP A 841 9.35 19.36 56.43
C ASP A 841 9.10 18.70 55.08
N PHE A 842 10.15 18.50 54.25
CA PHE A 842 10.04 17.75 53.00
C PHE A 842 9.67 16.29 53.26
N MET A 843 10.30 15.64 54.24
CA MET A 843 9.96 14.27 54.61
C MET A 843 8.56 14.18 55.24
N GLU A 844 8.10 15.16 56.02
CA GLU A 844 6.70 15.22 56.47
C GLU A 844 5.71 15.37 55.31
N VAL A 845 6.06 16.14 54.28
CA VAL A 845 5.25 16.31 53.06
C VAL A 845 5.17 15.00 52.26
N VAL A 846 6.30 14.35 52.01
CA VAL A 846 6.36 13.07 51.27
C VAL A 846 5.63 11.96 52.02
N GLN A 847 5.71 11.93 53.35
CA GLN A 847 4.97 10.98 54.20
C GLN A 847 3.48 11.34 54.38
N GLY A 848 2.98 12.40 53.75
CA GLY A 848 1.59 12.86 53.85
C GLY A 848 1.18 13.43 55.23
N LYS A 849 2.13 13.60 56.15
CA LYS A 849 1.92 14.14 57.51
C LYS A 849 1.72 15.65 57.48
N LEU A 850 2.43 16.35 56.59
CA LEU A 850 2.32 17.79 56.37
C LEU A 850 1.68 18.05 55.00
N ASN A 851 0.52 18.69 54.99
CA ASN A 851 -0.12 19.07 53.73
C ASN A 851 0.67 20.20 53.01
N PRO A 852 1.02 20.08 51.72
CA PRO A 852 1.83 21.06 51.00
C PRO A 852 1.27 22.49 51.01
N GLN A 853 -0.06 22.65 50.91
CA GLN A 853 -0.70 23.96 50.92
C GLN A 853 -0.60 24.60 52.32
N LYS A 854 -0.76 23.81 53.39
CA LYS A 854 -0.50 24.27 54.77
C LYS A 854 0.98 24.60 55.00
N ALA A 855 1.91 23.83 54.44
CA ALA A 855 3.34 24.13 54.50
C ALA A 855 3.65 25.47 53.81
N PHE A 856 2.99 25.76 52.68
CA PHE A 856 3.14 27.04 51.98
C PHE A 856 2.61 28.22 52.79
N PHE A 857 1.36 28.16 53.28
CA PHE A 857 0.77 29.26 54.05
C PHE A 857 1.43 29.49 55.42
N SER A 858 2.08 28.48 56.00
CA SER A 858 2.89 28.62 57.22
C SER A 858 4.34 29.06 56.97
N GLY A 859 4.75 29.23 55.70
CA GLY A 859 6.10 29.65 55.33
C GLY A 859 7.18 28.57 55.43
N LYS A 860 6.81 27.32 55.77
CA LYS A 860 7.68 26.13 55.81
C LYS A 860 8.11 25.68 54.41
N LEU A 861 7.20 25.76 53.44
CA LEU A 861 7.46 25.58 52.01
C LEU A 861 7.39 26.94 51.33
N LYS A 862 8.42 27.32 50.56
CA LYS A 862 8.43 28.55 49.75
C LYS A 862 8.45 28.17 48.28
N VAL A 863 7.75 28.94 47.45
CA VAL A 863 7.68 28.71 46.00
C VAL A 863 8.09 30.00 45.29
N ARG A 864 8.98 29.87 44.31
CA ARG A 864 9.46 30.97 43.45
C ARG A 864 9.30 30.56 41.99
N GLY A 865 9.10 31.52 41.08
CA GLY A 865 8.80 31.25 39.67
C GLY A 865 7.30 31.23 39.37
N ASN A 866 6.88 30.47 38.36
CA ASN A 866 5.50 30.41 37.88
C ASN A 866 4.63 29.50 38.76
N ILE A 867 4.10 30.07 39.85
CA ILE A 867 3.32 29.35 40.88
C ILE A 867 2.16 28.55 40.28
N MET A 868 1.53 28.98 39.18
CA MET A 868 0.45 28.21 38.54
C MET A 868 0.88 26.82 38.04
N LEU A 869 2.16 26.65 37.66
CA LEU A 869 2.67 25.35 37.24
C LEU A 869 2.84 24.36 38.40
N SER A 870 2.94 24.82 39.65
CA SER A 870 2.96 23.94 40.83
C SER A 870 1.68 23.12 41.00
N GLN A 871 0.54 23.61 40.50
CA GLN A 871 -0.73 22.88 40.54
C GLN A 871 -0.71 21.63 39.64
N LYS A 872 0.04 21.67 38.52
CA LYS A 872 0.22 20.49 37.65
C LYS A 872 0.97 19.36 38.35
N LEU A 873 1.91 19.71 39.23
CA LEU A 873 2.67 18.74 40.01
C LEU A 873 1.75 17.99 40.99
N GLU A 874 0.78 18.68 41.61
CA GLU A 874 -0.22 18.04 42.49
C GLU A 874 -1.12 17.04 41.74
N VAL A 875 -1.54 17.35 40.51
CA VAL A 875 -2.34 16.44 39.67
C VAL A 875 -1.57 15.16 39.35
N ILE A 876 -0.31 15.29 38.96
CA ILE A 876 0.53 14.13 38.61
C ILE A 876 0.90 13.31 39.85
N LEU A 877 1.26 13.97 40.96
CA LEU A 877 1.51 13.27 42.22
C LEU A 877 0.25 12.57 42.75
N LYS A 878 -0.97 13.01 42.41
CA LYS A 878 -2.23 12.30 42.68
C LYS A 878 -2.42 11.05 41.82
N ASP A 879 -2.20 11.15 40.51
CA ASP A 879 -2.27 10.01 39.59
C ASP A 879 -1.26 8.91 39.97
N TYR A 880 -0.11 9.30 40.52
CA TYR A 880 0.95 8.41 41.01
C TYR A 880 0.98 8.25 42.55
N ALA A 881 -0.06 8.65 43.30
CA ALA A 881 -0.08 8.69 44.78
C ALA A 881 -0.03 7.32 45.51
N LYS A 882 0.29 6.24 44.79
CA LYS A 882 0.65 4.92 45.35
C LYS A 882 2.17 4.70 45.30
N LEU A 883 2.93 5.79 45.41
CA LEU A 883 4.39 5.86 45.51
C LEU A 883 4.86 5.54 46.94
#